data_AF-A0A954D3U7-F1
#
_entry.id   AF-A0A954D3U7-F1
#
_cell.length_a   1.000
_cell.length_b   1.000
_cell.length_c   1.000
_cell.angle_alpha   90.00
_cell.angle_beta   90.00
_cell.angle_gamma   90.00
#
_symmetry.space_group_name_H-M   'P 1'
#
loop_
_entity.id
_entity.type
_entity.pdbx_description
1 polymer ?
#
loop_
_entity_poly.entity_id
_entity_poly.type
_entity_poly.pdbx_seq_one_letter_code
_entity_poly.pdbx_strand_id
1 'polypeptide(L)'
;MPTPANPNLVRQLAEAEARLLALEADVEATRREVERLRGALKRREAEGENDDELSPHDKVVIFRSLFRGRTDLFPRRWVNERDGRHGYAPVCTNEWVADVCQKPRVKCGACPHAAFLPLDDRAIVDHLQGRHVLGIYPMLPDHTCWLVAIDLDGDAWRPDAEALIAIARAVEVPFALERSRSGNGAHLWVFFSETIDAREGRELARALVAAAARHAARPSLPSVDRFFPAQDRLSSGGFGSLIALPLQLGPRQHGNTVFIDDRLEPHDDPWRFLLTVDRLSAEEVRARIVRLRAEPDAPRTIPAVLESRLSIPLEPLPKALAVDLRRVVSFPNPEYQKKRRLRMNTAFTPKVIDTTERSGDHLLFPRGCTEELVETVASHGSTLQIDDRRFAGASIDARFRGELTEAQSSALTDLLAHEDGLFVAPPGTGKTVLGAAMIAARGRNALVIVHRKPLLEQWIAQLRTFLEIEEPLIGRIGGGRREATGVIDVAMIQSLARGGEIDPALREYGHIVVDECHHCPARTFESVLAHARARYFLGLTATPERRDGLHPITRQQLGPIRHRIEPKSQAAARPFDHELHIHHTAFAFPQHDDERPSINDLYAALTADEARNTQILDDVITALEAGRSPILLTERRDHLAFFAEALEGVARNLVVLHGGRQDRERLASEERLRAIPTDEERLVIATGRYIGEGFDDARLDTLFLTLPISWKGTLVQYAGRLHRKHRGKTVVEIHDYVDAGVPMLARMFQRRRKGYRALGYRESVVNDSANPLPADPRPE
;
A
#
# COMPACT_ATOMS: atom_id res chain seq x y z
N MET A 1 -13.83 6.09 34.36
CA MET A 1 -14.11 4.71 34.78
C MET A 1 -14.49 3.94 33.53
N PRO A 2 -13.62 3.09 32.97
CA PRO A 2 -13.99 2.24 31.84
C PRO A 2 -15.08 1.27 32.30
N THR A 3 -16.11 1.09 31.47
CA THR A 3 -17.20 0.15 31.72
C THR A 3 -16.60 -1.26 31.84
N PRO A 4 -16.84 -2.02 32.92
CA PRO A 4 -16.31 -3.37 33.04
C PRO A 4 -16.85 -4.23 31.89
N ALA A 5 -15.95 -4.99 31.26
CA ALA A 5 -16.32 -5.90 30.17
C ALA A 5 -17.45 -6.83 30.61
N ASN A 6 -18.46 -7.01 29.75
CA ASN A 6 -19.62 -7.87 30.04
C ASN A 6 -19.14 -9.30 30.34
N PRO A 7 -19.26 -9.81 31.58
CA PRO A 7 -18.71 -11.10 31.97
C PRO A 7 -19.28 -12.28 31.17
N ASN A 8 -20.50 -12.12 30.63
CA ASN A 8 -21.14 -13.13 29.79
C ASN A 8 -20.44 -13.23 28.42
N LEU A 9 -20.08 -12.10 27.81
CA LEU A 9 -19.34 -12.08 26.54
C LEU A 9 -17.94 -12.66 26.70
N VAL A 10 -17.26 -12.38 27.82
CA VAL A 10 -15.94 -12.97 28.11
C VAL A 10 -16.03 -14.50 28.23
N ARG A 11 -17.07 -15.02 28.90
CA ARG A 11 -17.28 -16.47 29.02
C ARG A 11 -17.62 -17.12 27.68
N GLN A 12 -18.49 -16.50 26.89
CA GLN A 12 -18.84 -16.97 25.55
C GLN A 12 -17.63 -16.99 24.61
N LEU A 13 -16.76 -15.97 24.69
CA LEU A 13 -15.52 -15.93 23.92
C LEU A 13 -14.60 -17.08 24.33
N ALA A 14 -14.37 -17.30 25.63
CA ALA A 14 -13.52 -18.38 26.11
C ALA A 14 -14.05 -19.78 25.73
N GLU A 15 -15.38 -19.99 25.80
CA GLU A 15 -16.03 -21.23 25.36
C GLU A 15 -15.86 -21.45 23.84
N ALA A 16 -15.96 -20.39 23.05
CA ALA A 16 -15.76 -20.45 21.60
C ALA A 16 -14.29 -20.71 21.24
N GLU A 17 -13.34 -20.05 21.90
CA GLU A 17 -11.89 -20.27 21.73
C GLU A 17 -11.49 -21.70 22.11
N ALA A 18 -12.02 -22.25 23.20
CA ALA A 18 -11.76 -23.64 23.59
C ALA A 18 -12.32 -24.64 22.56
N ARG A 19 -13.50 -24.36 22.00
CA ARG A 19 -14.09 -25.19 20.94
C ARG A 19 -13.28 -25.12 19.64
N LEU A 20 -12.76 -23.94 19.30
CA LEU A 20 -11.89 -23.76 18.14
C LEU A 20 -10.62 -24.60 18.28
N LEU A 21 -9.97 -24.55 19.44
CA LEU A 21 -8.75 -25.30 19.73
C LEU A 21 -8.97 -26.82 19.70
N ALA A 22 -10.14 -27.31 20.13
CA ALA A 22 -10.52 -28.72 20.01
C ALA A 22 -10.71 -29.14 18.54
N LEU A 23 -11.39 -28.32 17.72
CA LEU A 23 -11.57 -28.59 16.30
C LEU A 23 -10.25 -28.58 15.52
N GLU A 24 -9.33 -27.67 15.86
CA GLU A 24 -7.99 -27.63 15.28
C GLU A 24 -7.21 -28.92 15.58
N ALA A 25 -7.31 -29.45 16.80
CA ALA A 25 -6.70 -30.73 17.17
C ALA A 25 -7.31 -31.91 16.40
N ASP A 26 -8.64 -31.94 16.23
CA ASP A 26 -9.34 -32.99 15.46
C ASP A 26 -8.97 -32.95 13.97
N VAL A 27 -8.83 -31.75 13.38
CA VAL A 27 -8.37 -31.57 11.99
C VAL A 27 -6.95 -32.13 11.83
N GLU A 28 -6.05 -31.82 12.75
CA GLU A 28 -4.67 -32.30 12.73
C GLU A 28 -4.59 -33.83 12.89
N ALA A 29 -5.35 -34.41 13.82
CA ALA A 29 -5.44 -35.87 13.98
C ALA A 29 -5.95 -36.55 12.71
N THR A 30 -6.98 -35.98 12.07
CA THR A 30 -7.53 -36.48 10.80
C THR A 30 -6.52 -36.37 9.66
N ARG A 31 -5.77 -35.26 9.57
CA ARG A 31 -4.69 -35.09 8.57
C ARG A 31 -3.64 -36.19 8.69
N ARG A 32 -3.18 -36.48 9.91
CA ARG A 32 -2.20 -37.56 10.17
C ARG A 32 -2.73 -38.94 9.78
N GLU A 33 -4.01 -39.21 10.04
CA GLU A 33 -4.64 -40.46 9.63
C GLU A 33 -4.71 -40.59 8.11
N VAL A 34 -5.05 -39.50 7.40
CA VAL A 34 -5.02 -39.45 5.93
C VAL A 34 -3.62 -39.74 5.39
N GLU A 35 -2.58 -39.15 5.97
CA GLU A 35 -1.18 -39.40 5.58
C GLU A 35 -0.77 -40.86 5.84
N ARG A 36 -1.13 -41.41 7.00
CA ARG A 36 -0.88 -42.82 7.35
C ARG A 36 -1.54 -43.76 6.33
N LEU A 37 -2.81 -43.51 5.99
CA LEU A 37 -3.56 -44.31 5.02
C LEU A 37 -2.96 -44.19 3.60
N ARG A 38 -2.57 -42.98 3.18
CA ARG A 38 -1.85 -42.79 1.90
C ARG A 38 -0.53 -43.53 1.86
N GLY A 39 0.25 -43.48 2.94
CA GLY A 39 1.52 -44.21 3.05
C GLY A 39 1.32 -45.74 3.00
N ALA A 40 0.27 -46.25 3.63
CA ALA A 40 -0.08 -47.68 3.56
C ALA A 40 -0.50 -48.09 2.13
N LEU A 41 -1.30 -47.25 1.46
CA LEU A 41 -1.72 -47.48 0.07
C LEU A 41 -0.52 -47.54 -0.89
N LYS A 42 0.41 -46.58 -0.78
CA LYS A 42 1.65 -46.56 -1.57
C LYS A 42 2.50 -47.82 -1.41
N ARG A 43 2.62 -48.34 -0.18
CA ARG A 43 3.36 -49.59 0.08
C ARG A 43 2.71 -50.79 -0.60
N ARG A 44 1.38 -50.95 -0.46
CA ARG A 44 0.64 -52.04 -1.12
C ARG A 44 0.72 -51.98 -2.64
N GLU A 45 0.70 -50.79 -3.22
CA GLU A 45 0.90 -50.61 -4.66
C GLU A 45 2.33 -50.99 -5.10
N ALA A 46 3.36 -50.61 -4.33
CA ALA A 46 4.74 -51.01 -4.62
C ALA A 46 4.97 -52.52 -4.48
N GLU A 47 4.22 -53.19 -3.61
CA GLU A 47 4.26 -54.64 -3.36
C GLU A 47 3.42 -55.44 -4.38
N GLY A 48 2.66 -54.77 -5.26
CA GLY A 48 1.83 -55.42 -6.28
C GLY A 48 0.55 -56.08 -5.74
N GLU A 49 0.21 -55.86 -4.47
CA GLU A 49 -0.88 -56.55 -3.76
C GLU A 49 -2.23 -55.79 -3.83
N ASN A 50 -2.73 -55.51 -5.05
CA ASN A 50 -4.04 -54.85 -5.22
C ASN A 50 -4.84 -55.45 -6.40
N ASP A 51 -5.75 -56.39 -6.08
CA ASP A 51 -6.72 -57.01 -6.99
C ASP A 51 -8.09 -56.29 -7.04
N ASP A 52 -8.32 -55.28 -6.19
CA ASP A 52 -9.62 -54.59 -6.12
C ASP A 52 -9.74 -53.45 -7.16
N GLU A 53 -10.81 -53.50 -7.96
CA GLU A 53 -11.13 -52.48 -8.97
C GLU A 53 -11.76 -51.23 -8.32
N LEU A 54 -11.18 -50.04 -8.54
CA LEU A 54 -11.71 -48.78 -8.01
C LEU A 54 -13.12 -48.49 -8.53
N SER A 55 -14.06 -48.24 -7.61
CA SER A 55 -15.44 -47.91 -7.97
C SER A 55 -15.52 -46.56 -8.71
N PRO A 56 -16.59 -46.32 -9.50
CA PRO A 56 -16.82 -44.99 -10.10
C PRO A 56 -16.88 -43.86 -9.05
N HIS A 57 -17.37 -44.14 -7.84
CA HIS A 57 -17.41 -43.17 -6.76
C HIS A 57 -15.99 -42.82 -6.28
N ASP A 58 -15.13 -43.82 -6.05
CA ASP A 58 -13.75 -43.60 -5.61
C ASP A 58 -12.97 -42.76 -6.62
N LYS A 59 -13.16 -43.01 -7.91
CA LYS A 59 -12.55 -42.23 -9.01
C LYS A 59 -12.94 -40.76 -8.93
N VAL A 60 -14.21 -40.45 -8.66
CA VAL A 60 -14.69 -39.06 -8.50
C VAL A 60 -14.08 -38.42 -7.24
N VAL A 61 -14.01 -39.15 -6.13
CA VAL A 61 -13.40 -38.66 -4.87
C VAL A 61 -11.93 -38.32 -5.08
N ILE A 62 -11.17 -39.21 -5.73
CA ILE A 62 -9.74 -38.99 -6.06
C ILE A 62 -9.60 -37.72 -6.91
N PHE A 63 -10.39 -37.62 -7.99
CA PHE A 63 -10.35 -36.49 -8.91
C PHE A 63 -10.62 -35.15 -8.21
N ARG A 64 -11.68 -35.09 -7.41
CA ARG A 64 -12.05 -33.90 -6.61
C ARG A 64 -11.02 -33.53 -5.56
N SER A 65 -10.29 -34.50 -5.06
CA SER A 65 -9.32 -34.25 -4.01
C SER A 65 -8.09 -33.50 -4.52
N LEU A 66 -7.77 -33.61 -5.82
CA LEU A 66 -6.60 -33.00 -6.45
C LEU A 66 -6.96 -31.77 -7.28
N PHE A 67 -7.91 -31.89 -8.21
CA PHE A 67 -8.25 -30.83 -9.17
C PHE A 67 -9.25 -29.83 -8.57
N ARG A 68 -8.83 -29.16 -7.50
CA ARG A 68 -9.65 -28.22 -6.72
C ARG A 68 -9.47 -26.79 -7.22
N GLY A 69 -10.59 -26.08 -7.29
CA GLY A 69 -10.66 -24.65 -7.56
C GLY A 69 -11.93 -24.10 -6.93
N ARG A 70 -12.54 -23.09 -7.55
CA ARG A 70 -13.87 -22.62 -7.17
C ARG A 70 -14.91 -23.73 -7.26
N THR A 71 -15.73 -23.84 -6.22
CA THR A 71 -16.82 -24.82 -6.13
C THR A 71 -18.19 -24.18 -6.42
N ASP A 72 -18.28 -22.86 -6.34
CA ASP A 72 -19.50 -22.09 -6.56
C ASP A 72 -19.83 -21.89 -8.06
N LEU A 73 -18.87 -22.15 -8.94
CA LEU A 73 -19.08 -22.23 -10.38
C LEU A 73 -18.05 -23.12 -11.05
N PHE A 74 -18.38 -23.62 -12.24
CA PHE A 74 -17.40 -24.22 -13.14
C PHE A 74 -17.65 -23.84 -14.61
N PRO A 75 -16.58 -23.76 -15.41
CA PRO A 75 -16.67 -23.56 -16.84
C PRO A 75 -16.85 -24.88 -17.61
N ARG A 76 -17.67 -24.83 -18.66
CA ARG A 76 -17.86 -25.92 -19.64
C ARG A 76 -17.33 -25.50 -21.00
N ARG A 77 -16.68 -26.43 -21.70
CA ARG A 77 -16.24 -26.25 -23.08
C ARG A 77 -17.44 -26.25 -24.02
N TRP A 78 -17.50 -25.27 -24.92
CA TRP A 78 -18.45 -25.22 -26.02
C TRP A 78 -17.70 -25.27 -27.36
N VAL A 79 -18.38 -25.76 -28.39
CA VAL A 79 -17.91 -25.75 -29.78
C VAL A 79 -19.04 -25.17 -30.62
N ASN A 80 -18.72 -24.17 -31.44
CA ASN A 80 -19.64 -23.66 -32.43
C ASN A 80 -19.63 -24.60 -33.63
N GLU A 81 -20.76 -25.27 -33.87
CA GLU A 81 -20.92 -26.26 -34.93
C GLU A 81 -20.75 -25.67 -36.34
N ARG A 82 -20.90 -24.35 -36.51
CA ARG A 82 -20.82 -23.70 -37.83
C ARG A 82 -19.40 -23.39 -38.30
N ASP A 83 -18.51 -23.01 -37.39
CA ASP A 83 -17.16 -22.52 -37.73
C ASP A 83 -16.04 -23.22 -36.96
N GLY A 84 -16.36 -24.21 -36.13
CA GLY A 84 -15.40 -24.99 -35.35
C GLY A 84 -14.72 -24.22 -34.22
N ARG A 85 -15.07 -22.94 -33.99
CA ARG A 85 -14.53 -22.18 -32.86
C ARG A 85 -14.97 -22.81 -31.56
N HIS A 86 -14.08 -22.83 -30.59
CA HIS A 86 -14.33 -23.42 -29.30
C HIS A 86 -13.84 -22.49 -28.19
N GLY A 87 -14.41 -22.67 -27.00
CA GLY A 87 -14.04 -21.88 -25.84
C GLY A 87 -14.63 -22.49 -24.57
N TYR A 88 -14.46 -21.78 -23.46
CA TYR A 88 -15.05 -22.15 -22.17
C TYR A 88 -15.95 -21.02 -21.68
N ALA A 89 -17.07 -21.39 -21.06
CA ALA A 89 -17.98 -20.43 -20.43
C ALA A 89 -18.52 -21.01 -19.11
N PRO A 90 -18.75 -20.16 -18.09
CA PRO A 90 -19.36 -20.61 -16.84
C PRO A 90 -20.78 -21.13 -17.08
N VAL A 91 -21.12 -22.24 -16.46
CA VAL A 91 -22.46 -22.85 -16.56
C VAL A 91 -23.42 -22.08 -15.65
N CYS A 92 -24.54 -21.62 -16.22
CA CYS A 92 -25.54 -20.80 -15.54
C CYS A 92 -26.93 -21.34 -15.86
N THR A 93 -27.82 -21.45 -14.87
CA THR A 93 -29.21 -21.89 -15.09
C THR A 93 -30.01 -20.88 -15.92
N ASN A 94 -29.62 -19.61 -15.84
CA ASN A 94 -30.21 -18.53 -16.62
C ASN A 94 -29.55 -18.39 -18.00
N GLU A 95 -28.70 -19.33 -18.45
CA GLU A 95 -28.06 -19.26 -19.75
C GLU A 95 -29.10 -19.28 -20.89
N TRP A 96 -29.05 -18.29 -21.78
CA TRP A 96 -29.97 -18.09 -22.92
C TRP A 96 -31.45 -17.85 -22.57
N VAL A 97 -31.79 -17.63 -21.30
CA VAL A 97 -33.14 -17.21 -20.90
C VAL A 97 -33.37 -15.77 -21.38
N ALA A 98 -34.38 -15.58 -22.24
CA ALA A 98 -34.76 -14.26 -22.76
C ALA A 98 -35.02 -13.27 -21.61
N ASP A 99 -34.61 -12.02 -21.79
CA ASP A 99 -34.72 -10.91 -20.82
C ASP A 99 -33.97 -11.07 -19.49
N VAL A 100 -33.39 -12.24 -19.20
CA VAL A 100 -32.55 -12.49 -18.01
C VAL A 100 -31.07 -12.59 -18.39
N CYS A 101 -30.75 -13.35 -19.43
CA CYS A 101 -29.40 -13.56 -19.91
C CYS A 101 -29.04 -12.52 -20.98
N GLN A 102 -28.16 -11.58 -20.64
CA GLN A 102 -27.73 -10.54 -21.59
C GLN A 102 -26.46 -10.93 -22.35
N LYS A 103 -26.17 -12.23 -22.54
CA LYS A 103 -25.05 -12.65 -23.40
C LYS A 103 -25.34 -12.27 -24.86
N PRO A 104 -24.36 -11.75 -25.63
CA PRO A 104 -22.95 -11.51 -25.27
C PRO A 104 -22.68 -10.08 -24.73
N ARG A 105 -23.70 -9.23 -24.57
CA ARG A 105 -23.56 -7.81 -24.18
C ARG A 105 -22.95 -7.61 -22.78
N VAL A 106 -23.33 -8.46 -21.81
CA VAL A 106 -22.82 -8.40 -20.43
C VAL A 106 -21.96 -9.63 -20.12
N LYS A 107 -20.76 -9.42 -19.55
CA LYS A 107 -19.90 -10.50 -19.07
C LYS A 107 -20.53 -11.19 -17.85
N CYS A 108 -20.48 -12.51 -17.80
CA CYS A 108 -21.05 -13.29 -16.70
C CYS A 108 -20.59 -12.86 -15.30
N GLY A 109 -19.33 -12.45 -15.13
CA GLY A 109 -18.81 -11.98 -13.83
C GLY A 109 -19.39 -10.65 -13.34
N ALA A 110 -20.02 -9.87 -14.24
CA ALA A 110 -20.70 -8.62 -13.92
C ALA A 110 -22.23 -8.72 -14.08
N CYS A 111 -22.76 -9.93 -14.30
CA CYS A 111 -24.18 -10.14 -14.52
C CYS A 111 -24.95 -10.14 -13.19
N PRO A 112 -25.92 -9.24 -12.98
CA PRO A 112 -26.70 -9.19 -11.74
C PRO A 112 -27.68 -10.38 -11.61
N HIS A 113 -27.94 -11.10 -12.70
CA HIS A 113 -28.82 -12.28 -12.74
C HIS A 113 -28.02 -13.59 -12.88
N ALA A 114 -26.73 -13.59 -12.53
CA ALA A 114 -25.92 -14.79 -12.58
C ALA A 114 -26.42 -15.83 -11.55
N ALA A 115 -26.77 -17.02 -12.04
CA ALA A 115 -27.16 -18.18 -11.25
C ALA A 115 -26.29 -19.37 -11.67
N PHE A 116 -25.02 -19.33 -11.24
CA PHE A 116 -24.04 -20.36 -11.60
C PHE A 116 -24.34 -21.69 -10.91
N LEU A 117 -24.08 -22.79 -11.64
CA LEU A 117 -24.18 -24.12 -11.06
C LEU A 117 -22.89 -24.48 -10.31
N PRO A 118 -22.99 -25.04 -9.09
CA PRO A 118 -21.84 -25.50 -8.34
C PRO A 118 -21.19 -26.72 -9.01
N LEU A 119 -19.90 -26.91 -8.79
CA LEU A 119 -19.19 -28.10 -9.28
C LEU A 119 -19.46 -29.31 -8.37
N ASP A 120 -20.45 -30.11 -8.72
CA ASP A 120 -20.86 -31.32 -8.00
C ASP A 120 -20.27 -32.61 -8.58
N ASP A 121 -20.56 -33.75 -7.95
CA ASP A 121 -20.07 -35.06 -8.38
C ASP A 121 -20.65 -35.45 -9.74
N ARG A 122 -21.89 -35.04 -10.03
CA ARG A 122 -22.54 -35.34 -11.30
C ARG A 122 -21.81 -34.67 -12.45
N ALA A 123 -21.46 -33.40 -12.34
CA ALA A 123 -20.68 -32.68 -13.35
C ALA A 123 -19.33 -33.38 -13.63
N ILE A 124 -18.67 -33.92 -12.60
CA ILE A 124 -17.40 -34.65 -12.77
C ILE A 124 -17.61 -36.01 -13.42
N VAL A 125 -18.65 -36.76 -13.06
CA VAL A 125 -18.99 -38.00 -13.76
C VAL A 125 -19.28 -37.72 -15.24
N ASP A 126 -20.03 -36.66 -15.53
CA ASP A 126 -20.34 -36.21 -16.89
C ASP A 126 -19.06 -35.85 -17.66
N HIS A 127 -18.06 -35.28 -16.97
CA HIS A 127 -16.75 -34.99 -17.53
C HIS A 127 -15.98 -36.26 -17.93
N LEU A 128 -15.83 -37.18 -16.98
CA LEU A 128 -15.06 -38.41 -17.14
C LEU A 128 -15.70 -39.37 -18.16
N GLN A 129 -17.02 -39.32 -18.30
CA GLN A 129 -17.77 -40.08 -19.32
C GLN A 129 -17.83 -39.37 -20.68
N GLY A 130 -17.19 -38.22 -20.83
CA GLY A 130 -17.14 -37.48 -22.09
C GLY A 130 -18.46 -36.81 -22.49
N ARG A 131 -19.45 -36.74 -21.60
CA ARG A 131 -20.71 -36.01 -21.85
C ARG A 131 -20.45 -34.51 -21.95
N HIS A 132 -19.55 -33.99 -21.12
CA HIS A 132 -19.08 -32.61 -21.17
C HIS A 132 -17.56 -32.52 -20.98
N VAL A 133 -16.94 -31.42 -21.40
CA VAL A 133 -15.54 -31.12 -21.05
C VAL A 133 -15.55 -29.93 -20.12
N LEU A 134 -15.03 -30.11 -18.92
CA LEU A 134 -15.02 -29.10 -17.88
C LEU A 134 -13.64 -28.45 -17.76
N GLY A 135 -13.61 -27.27 -17.16
CA GLY A 135 -12.40 -26.68 -16.58
C GLY A 135 -12.66 -26.28 -15.13
N ILE A 136 -11.68 -25.62 -14.53
CA ILE A 136 -11.78 -25.03 -13.19
C ILE A 136 -11.18 -23.63 -13.18
N TYR A 137 -11.62 -22.82 -12.21
CA TYR A 137 -10.95 -21.58 -11.81
C TYR A 137 -10.10 -21.87 -10.57
N PRO A 138 -8.76 -21.99 -10.66
CA PRO A 138 -7.95 -22.46 -9.54
C PRO A 138 -7.81 -21.45 -8.39
N MET A 139 -7.99 -20.15 -8.68
CA MET A 139 -7.94 -19.09 -7.68
C MET A 139 -9.28 -18.91 -6.99
N LEU A 140 -9.27 -18.95 -5.66
CA LEU A 140 -10.42 -18.76 -4.79
C LEU A 140 -10.70 -17.26 -4.57
N PRO A 141 -11.93 -16.90 -4.11
CA PRO A 141 -12.33 -15.51 -3.86
C PRO A 141 -11.40 -14.73 -2.92
N ASP A 142 -10.76 -15.42 -1.98
CA ASP A 142 -9.81 -14.88 -0.99
C ASP A 142 -8.35 -14.78 -1.51
N HIS A 143 -8.15 -15.01 -2.81
CA HIS A 143 -6.85 -15.01 -3.50
C HIS A 143 -5.94 -16.20 -3.19
N THR A 144 -6.46 -17.26 -2.58
CA THR A 144 -5.71 -18.50 -2.35
C THR A 144 -5.93 -19.53 -3.47
N CYS A 145 -5.15 -20.60 -3.51
CA CYS A 145 -5.36 -21.73 -4.42
C CYS A 145 -4.95 -23.08 -3.81
N TRP A 146 -5.47 -24.17 -4.39
CA TRP A 146 -5.18 -25.57 -4.00
C TRP A 146 -4.11 -26.24 -4.87
N LEU A 147 -3.75 -25.60 -5.99
CA LEU A 147 -2.80 -26.12 -6.96
C LEU A 147 -2.12 -24.99 -7.71
N VAL A 148 -0.99 -25.30 -8.33
CA VAL A 148 -0.40 -24.53 -9.43
C VAL A 148 -0.14 -25.47 -10.61
N ALA A 149 -0.39 -24.99 -11.83
CA ALA A 149 -0.05 -25.72 -13.04
C ALA A 149 0.85 -24.88 -13.97
N ILE A 150 1.83 -25.53 -14.59
CA ILE A 150 2.72 -24.96 -15.61
C ILE A 150 2.27 -25.48 -16.97
N ASP A 151 1.85 -24.58 -17.86
CA ASP A 151 1.40 -24.87 -19.21
C ASP A 151 2.61 -24.91 -20.16
N LEU A 152 2.85 -26.07 -20.77
CA LEU A 152 3.89 -26.29 -21.77
C LEU A 152 3.24 -26.50 -23.15
N ASP A 153 3.58 -25.66 -24.12
CA ASP A 153 3.04 -25.71 -25.48
C ASP A 153 4.15 -25.61 -26.55
N GLY A 154 3.89 -26.19 -27.71
CA GLY A 154 4.79 -26.14 -28.87
C GLY A 154 5.92 -27.17 -28.87
N ASP A 155 6.74 -27.14 -29.92
CA ASP A 155 7.63 -28.24 -30.32
C ASP A 155 8.71 -28.61 -29.29
N ALA A 156 9.05 -27.69 -28.37
CA ALA A 156 10.05 -27.89 -27.33
C ALA A 156 9.48 -28.43 -26.01
N TRP A 157 8.19 -28.79 -25.94
CA TRP A 157 7.54 -29.18 -24.68
C TRP A 157 8.19 -30.40 -24.01
N ARG A 158 8.67 -31.38 -24.80
CA ARG A 158 9.31 -32.60 -24.27
C ARG A 158 10.63 -32.31 -23.53
N PRO A 159 11.67 -31.72 -24.17
CA PRO A 159 12.91 -31.41 -23.47
C PRO A 159 12.74 -30.41 -22.32
N ASP A 160 11.77 -29.50 -22.42
CA ASP A 160 11.46 -28.57 -21.33
C ASP A 160 10.75 -29.28 -20.15
N ALA A 161 9.85 -30.23 -20.43
CA ALA A 161 9.21 -31.07 -19.42
C ALA A 161 10.24 -31.96 -18.71
N GLU A 162 11.17 -32.58 -19.44
CA GLU A 162 12.26 -33.38 -18.87
C GLU A 162 13.13 -32.54 -17.92
N ALA A 163 13.49 -31.31 -18.30
CA ALA A 163 14.24 -30.40 -17.44
C ALA A 163 13.46 -30.02 -16.16
N LEU A 164 12.14 -29.79 -16.27
CA LEU A 164 11.28 -29.53 -15.12
C LEU A 164 11.15 -30.74 -14.20
N ILE A 165 10.97 -31.95 -14.76
CA ILE A 165 10.91 -33.21 -14.00
C ILE A 165 12.21 -33.39 -13.21
N ALA A 166 13.37 -33.26 -13.87
CA ALA A 166 14.67 -33.45 -13.24
C ALA A 166 14.83 -32.55 -12.01
N ILE A 167 14.49 -31.26 -12.13
CA ILE A 167 14.57 -30.33 -10.99
C ILE A 167 13.49 -30.60 -9.95
N ALA A 168 12.25 -30.83 -10.35
CA ALA A 168 11.17 -31.12 -9.40
C ALA A 168 11.49 -32.33 -8.53
N ARG A 169 12.05 -33.40 -9.13
CA ARG A 169 12.55 -34.58 -8.40
C ARG A 169 13.72 -34.21 -7.48
N ALA A 170 14.72 -33.48 -7.98
CA ALA A 170 15.92 -33.11 -7.22
C ALA A 170 15.61 -32.27 -5.96
N VAL A 171 14.60 -31.40 -6.02
CA VAL A 171 14.17 -30.61 -4.86
C VAL A 171 12.98 -31.21 -4.11
N GLU A 172 12.51 -32.40 -4.50
CA GLU A 172 11.36 -33.08 -3.87
C GLU A 172 10.06 -32.25 -3.92
N VAL A 173 9.76 -31.67 -5.08
CA VAL A 173 8.45 -31.09 -5.39
C VAL A 173 7.60 -32.19 -6.04
N PRO A 174 6.53 -32.68 -5.39
CA PRO A 174 5.63 -33.66 -5.98
C PRO A 174 4.84 -33.02 -7.13
N PHE A 175 4.67 -33.76 -8.21
CA PHE A 175 3.97 -33.29 -9.39
C PHE A 175 3.18 -34.41 -10.07
N ALA A 176 2.23 -34.03 -10.91
CA ALA A 176 1.63 -34.89 -11.92
C ALA A 176 1.82 -34.26 -13.29
N LEU A 177 2.30 -35.03 -14.28
CA LEU A 177 2.47 -34.53 -15.64
C LEU A 177 1.33 -35.06 -16.51
N GLU A 178 0.58 -34.15 -17.12
CA GLU A 178 -0.54 -34.47 -18.02
C GLU A 178 -0.16 -34.07 -19.45
N ARG A 179 -0.32 -34.97 -20.42
CA ARG A 179 -0.19 -34.61 -21.84
C ARG A 179 -1.37 -33.74 -22.28
N SER A 180 -1.10 -32.67 -23.01
CA SER A 180 -2.13 -31.72 -23.44
C SER A 180 -3.20 -32.38 -24.34
N ARG A 181 -4.31 -31.67 -24.55
CA ARG A 181 -5.39 -32.14 -25.42
C ARG A 181 -4.96 -32.36 -26.88
N SER A 182 -4.05 -31.53 -27.39
CA SER A 182 -3.52 -31.64 -28.76
C SER A 182 -2.44 -32.73 -28.88
N GLY A 183 -1.82 -33.12 -27.78
CA GLY A 183 -0.62 -33.97 -27.77
C GLY A 183 0.67 -33.21 -28.05
N ASN A 184 0.61 -31.91 -28.38
CA ASN A 184 1.77 -31.04 -28.62
C ASN A 184 2.07 -30.12 -27.43
N GLY A 185 1.98 -30.68 -26.22
CA GLY A 185 2.18 -29.92 -24.99
C GLY A 185 1.92 -30.78 -23.75
N ALA A 186 2.09 -30.20 -22.58
CA ALA A 186 1.78 -30.84 -21.31
C ALA A 186 1.44 -29.81 -20.22
N HIS A 187 0.76 -30.25 -19.16
CA HIS A 187 0.60 -29.50 -17.93
C HIS A 187 1.33 -30.20 -16.80
N LEU A 188 2.24 -29.50 -16.13
CA LEU A 188 2.85 -29.97 -14.88
C LEU A 188 2.05 -29.41 -13.70
N TRP A 189 1.37 -30.30 -12.99
CA TRP A 189 0.50 -29.98 -11.86
C TRP A 189 1.24 -30.18 -10.54
N VAL A 190 1.15 -29.21 -9.62
CA VAL A 190 1.60 -29.31 -8.22
C VAL A 190 0.41 -29.02 -7.32
N PHE A 191 0.18 -29.88 -6.32
CA PHE A 191 -0.99 -29.81 -5.44
C PHE A 191 -0.61 -29.45 -4.00
N PHE A 192 -1.54 -28.81 -3.29
CA PHE A 192 -1.34 -28.37 -1.92
C PHE A 192 -2.28 -29.09 -0.94
N SER A 193 -1.80 -29.32 0.29
CA SER A 193 -2.57 -29.98 1.35
C SER A 193 -3.58 -29.03 2.00
N GLU A 194 -3.37 -27.73 1.85
CA GLU A 194 -4.21 -26.62 2.26
C GLU A 194 -4.22 -25.52 1.20
N THR A 195 -5.10 -24.54 1.34
CA THR A 195 -5.07 -23.34 0.50
C THR A 195 -3.88 -22.48 0.83
N ILE A 196 -3.11 -22.06 -0.18
CA ILE A 196 -1.98 -21.12 -0.02
C ILE A 196 -2.22 -19.82 -0.80
N ASP A 197 -1.53 -18.73 -0.49
CA ASP A 197 -1.63 -17.50 -1.31
C ASP A 197 -1.21 -17.84 -2.75
N ALA A 198 -2.05 -17.48 -3.73
CA ALA A 198 -1.78 -17.80 -5.13
C ALA A 198 -0.45 -17.20 -5.64
N ARG A 199 0.03 -16.11 -5.02
CA ARG A 199 1.36 -15.56 -5.26
C ARG A 199 2.45 -16.55 -4.88
N GLU A 200 2.36 -17.21 -3.73
CA GLU A 200 3.34 -18.21 -3.28
C GLU A 200 3.35 -19.41 -4.25
N GLY A 201 2.19 -19.92 -4.64
CA GLY A 201 2.08 -21.02 -5.61
C GLY A 201 2.70 -20.66 -6.98
N ARG A 202 2.45 -19.44 -7.48
CA ARG A 202 3.08 -18.94 -8.71
C ARG A 202 4.58 -18.75 -8.55
N GLU A 203 5.04 -18.34 -7.37
CA GLU A 203 6.47 -18.18 -7.10
C GLU A 203 7.19 -19.52 -7.11
N LEU A 204 6.58 -20.59 -6.57
CA LEU A 204 7.08 -21.96 -6.71
C LEU A 204 7.25 -22.35 -8.18
N ALA A 205 6.23 -22.12 -9.01
CA ALA A 205 6.30 -22.41 -10.45
C ALA A 205 7.40 -21.60 -11.16
N ARG A 206 7.54 -20.31 -10.86
CA ARG A 206 8.60 -19.44 -11.41
C ARG A 206 9.99 -19.92 -11.01
N ALA A 207 10.18 -20.23 -9.73
CA ALA A 207 11.44 -20.72 -9.21
C ALA A 207 11.82 -22.07 -9.85
N LEU A 208 10.84 -22.96 -10.05
CA LEU A 208 11.02 -24.25 -10.71
C LEU A 208 11.47 -24.09 -12.16
N VAL A 209 10.79 -23.24 -12.94
CA VAL A 209 11.16 -22.92 -14.34
C VAL A 209 12.56 -22.30 -14.42
N ALA A 210 12.86 -21.35 -13.53
CA ALA A 210 14.17 -20.70 -13.51
C ALA A 210 15.30 -21.69 -13.17
N ALA A 211 15.09 -22.57 -12.19
CA ALA A 211 16.05 -23.61 -11.83
C ALA A 211 16.24 -24.64 -12.95
N ALA A 212 15.16 -25.07 -13.61
CA ALA A 212 15.22 -25.98 -14.76
C ALA A 212 15.97 -25.37 -15.94
N ALA A 213 15.72 -24.09 -16.27
CA ALA A 213 16.47 -23.39 -17.31
C ALA A 213 17.98 -23.32 -17.00
N ARG A 214 18.35 -22.98 -15.74
CA ARG A 214 19.75 -22.98 -15.30
C ARG A 214 20.40 -24.35 -15.40
N HIS A 215 19.70 -25.39 -14.94
CA HIS A 215 20.19 -26.77 -15.00
C HIS A 215 20.41 -27.26 -16.43
N ALA A 216 19.52 -26.89 -17.34
CA ALA A 216 19.66 -27.17 -18.77
C ALA A 216 20.67 -26.27 -19.49
N ALA A 217 21.37 -25.37 -18.77
CA ALA A 217 22.27 -24.35 -19.33
C ALA A 217 21.63 -23.50 -20.45
N ARG A 218 20.32 -23.21 -20.32
CA ARG A 218 19.51 -22.45 -21.29
C ARG A 218 19.03 -21.13 -20.68
N PRO A 219 18.87 -20.06 -21.47
CA PRO A 219 18.38 -18.78 -20.95
C PRO A 219 16.92 -18.82 -20.50
N SER A 220 16.12 -19.72 -21.07
CA SER A 220 14.71 -19.94 -20.73
C SER A 220 14.23 -21.31 -21.21
N LEU A 221 13.02 -21.68 -20.77
CA LEU A 221 12.24 -22.81 -21.32
C LEU A 221 11.17 -22.24 -22.28
N PRO A 222 11.38 -22.30 -23.61
CA PRO A 222 10.53 -21.65 -24.60
C PRO A 222 9.12 -22.24 -24.70
N SER A 223 8.88 -23.47 -24.25
CA SER A 223 7.53 -24.06 -24.25
C SER A 223 6.66 -23.60 -23.09
N VAL A 224 7.21 -22.95 -22.05
CA VAL A 224 6.42 -22.43 -20.93
C VAL A 224 5.57 -21.24 -21.40
N ASP A 225 4.27 -21.45 -21.60
CA ASP A 225 3.32 -20.42 -22.03
C ASP A 225 2.86 -19.57 -20.83
N ARG A 226 2.33 -20.22 -19.79
CA ARG A 226 1.73 -19.55 -18.63
C ARG A 226 1.61 -20.45 -17.40
N PHE A 227 1.21 -19.84 -16.29
CA PHE A 227 0.90 -20.52 -15.04
C PHE A 227 -0.59 -20.41 -14.71
N PHE A 228 -1.11 -21.37 -13.96
CA PHE A 228 -2.45 -21.36 -13.42
C PHE A 228 -2.41 -21.56 -11.90
N PRO A 229 -2.86 -20.59 -11.09
CA PRO A 229 -3.41 -19.28 -11.46
C PRO A 229 -2.44 -18.36 -12.22
N ALA A 230 -2.94 -17.55 -13.16
CA ALA A 230 -2.12 -16.62 -13.93
C ALA A 230 -1.87 -15.27 -13.21
N GLN A 231 -2.72 -14.93 -12.23
CA GLN A 231 -2.71 -13.67 -11.49
C GLN A 231 -2.36 -13.88 -10.01
N ASP A 232 -1.87 -12.84 -9.31
CA ASP A 232 -1.61 -12.89 -7.85
C ASP A 232 -2.84 -12.53 -7.01
N ARG A 233 -3.77 -11.78 -7.59
CA ARG A 233 -4.99 -11.29 -6.95
C ARG A 233 -6.13 -11.31 -7.96
N LEU A 234 -7.35 -11.54 -7.47
CA LEU A 234 -8.56 -11.40 -8.28
C LEU A 234 -8.87 -9.93 -8.51
N SER A 235 -9.26 -9.60 -9.74
CA SER A 235 -9.88 -8.31 -10.03
C SER A 235 -11.34 -8.29 -9.54
N SER A 236 -11.85 -7.11 -9.19
CA SER A 236 -13.26 -6.94 -8.80
C SER A 236 -14.19 -7.46 -9.90
N GLY A 237 -15.02 -8.47 -9.59
CA GLY A 237 -15.96 -9.11 -10.53
C GLY A 237 -15.36 -10.16 -11.48
N GLY A 238 -14.08 -10.54 -11.34
CA GLY A 238 -13.42 -11.57 -12.16
C GLY A 238 -13.43 -12.96 -11.51
N PHE A 239 -13.46 -14.03 -12.34
CA PHE A 239 -13.34 -15.42 -11.86
C PHE A 239 -11.90 -15.93 -11.77
N GLY A 240 -10.95 -15.21 -12.36
CA GLY A 240 -9.55 -15.62 -12.52
C GLY A 240 -9.31 -16.42 -13.81
N SER A 241 -8.04 -16.76 -14.07
CA SER A 241 -7.62 -17.67 -15.13
C SER A 241 -8.26 -19.06 -15.01
N LEU A 242 -8.56 -19.65 -16.15
CA LEU A 242 -9.22 -20.94 -16.29
C LEU A 242 -8.26 -21.98 -16.85
N ILE A 243 -8.28 -23.19 -16.30
CA ILE A 243 -7.56 -24.35 -16.83
C ILE A 243 -8.55 -25.48 -17.12
N ALA A 244 -8.35 -26.21 -18.22
CA ALA A 244 -9.17 -27.38 -18.56
C ALA A 244 -8.86 -28.55 -17.61
N LEU A 245 -9.87 -29.37 -17.30
CA LEU A 245 -9.67 -30.57 -16.49
C LEU A 245 -9.11 -31.74 -17.33
N PRO A 246 -8.26 -32.61 -16.72
CA PRO A 246 -7.64 -33.76 -17.39
C PRO A 246 -8.61 -34.94 -17.55
N LEU A 247 -8.16 -36.01 -18.22
CA LEU A 247 -8.92 -37.26 -18.43
C LEU A 247 -10.18 -37.09 -19.28
N GLN A 248 -10.10 -36.29 -20.34
CA GLN A 248 -11.21 -36.05 -21.25
C GLN A 248 -11.40 -37.28 -22.15
N LEU A 249 -12.57 -37.96 -22.08
CA LEU A 249 -12.77 -39.27 -22.73
C LEU A 249 -12.33 -39.33 -24.21
N GLY A 250 -12.74 -38.35 -25.03
CA GLY A 250 -12.39 -38.32 -26.47
C GLY A 250 -10.88 -38.21 -26.72
N PRO A 251 -10.20 -37.15 -26.24
CA PRO A 251 -8.74 -37.06 -26.32
C PRO A 251 -8.00 -38.24 -25.67
N ARG A 252 -8.52 -38.77 -24.56
CA ARG A 252 -7.94 -39.92 -23.84
C ARG A 252 -7.88 -41.19 -24.68
N GLN A 253 -8.87 -41.44 -25.53
CA GLN A 253 -8.86 -42.56 -26.48
C GLN A 253 -7.68 -42.51 -27.47
N HIS A 254 -7.07 -41.34 -27.64
CA HIS A 254 -5.91 -41.11 -28.51
C HIS A 254 -4.61 -40.90 -27.69
N GLY A 255 -4.62 -41.24 -26.40
CA GLY A 255 -3.47 -41.05 -25.51
C GLY A 255 -3.17 -39.59 -25.14
N ASN A 256 -4.16 -38.69 -25.21
CA ASN A 256 -4.05 -37.28 -24.83
C ASN A 256 -4.91 -36.97 -23.61
N THR A 257 -4.63 -35.88 -22.87
CA THR A 257 -5.25 -35.60 -21.55
C THR A 257 -5.09 -36.76 -20.55
N VAL A 258 -4.00 -37.51 -20.68
CA VAL A 258 -3.62 -38.62 -19.81
C VAL A 258 -2.38 -38.24 -19.01
N PHE A 259 -2.26 -38.81 -17.82
CA PHE A 259 -1.04 -38.66 -17.03
C PHE A 259 0.07 -39.50 -17.62
N ILE A 260 1.27 -38.93 -17.68
CA ILE A 260 2.47 -39.53 -18.24
C ILE A 260 3.58 -39.60 -17.21
N ASP A 261 4.41 -40.63 -17.32
CA ASP A 261 5.52 -40.90 -16.41
C ASP A 261 6.79 -40.10 -16.76
N ASP A 262 7.88 -40.39 -16.07
CA ASP A 262 9.18 -39.74 -16.26
C ASP A 262 9.80 -40.04 -17.65
N ARG A 263 9.29 -41.04 -18.39
CA ARG A 263 9.65 -41.34 -19.79
C ARG A 263 8.69 -40.72 -20.79
N LEU A 264 7.73 -39.91 -20.33
CA LEU A 264 6.66 -39.30 -21.10
C LEU A 264 5.66 -40.31 -21.71
N GLU A 265 5.62 -41.52 -21.16
CA GLU A 265 4.70 -42.59 -21.54
C GLU A 265 3.45 -42.57 -20.66
N PRO A 266 2.24 -42.87 -21.19
CA PRO A 266 1.03 -42.90 -20.38
C PRO A 266 1.12 -43.93 -19.24
N HIS A 267 0.65 -43.57 -18.04
CA HIS A 267 0.48 -44.54 -16.97
C HIS A 267 -0.59 -45.59 -17.32
N ASP A 268 -0.31 -46.87 -17.03
CA ASP A 268 -1.24 -47.98 -17.27
C ASP A 268 -2.57 -47.81 -16.51
N ASP A 269 -2.50 -47.45 -15.23
CA ASP A 269 -3.65 -47.07 -14.41
C ASP A 269 -3.51 -45.61 -13.90
N PRO A 270 -4.14 -44.64 -14.56
CA PRO A 270 -4.06 -43.24 -14.16
C PRO A 270 -4.69 -42.98 -12.79
N TRP A 271 -5.64 -43.81 -12.33
CA TRP A 271 -6.31 -43.59 -11.05
C TRP A 271 -5.43 -43.99 -9.87
N ARG A 272 -4.73 -45.12 -10.00
CA ARG A 272 -3.69 -45.53 -9.04
C ARG A 272 -2.56 -44.51 -8.99
N PHE A 273 -2.07 -44.06 -10.14
CA PHE A 273 -1.09 -42.98 -10.18
C PHE A 273 -1.56 -41.74 -9.38
N LEU A 274 -2.78 -41.25 -9.60
CA LEU A 274 -3.30 -40.08 -8.89
C LEU A 274 -3.39 -40.28 -7.35
N LEU A 275 -3.60 -41.51 -6.87
CA LEU A 275 -3.57 -41.82 -5.44
C LEU A 275 -2.18 -41.62 -4.83
N THR A 276 -1.12 -41.79 -5.63
CA THR A 276 0.28 -41.63 -5.18
C THR A 276 0.76 -40.19 -5.14
N VAL A 277 0.01 -39.24 -5.73
CA VAL A 277 0.45 -37.84 -5.84
C VAL A 277 0.40 -37.15 -4.48
N ASP A 278 1.59 -36.82 -3.95
CA ASP A 278 1.74 -36.06 -2.71
C ASP A 278 1.36 -34.59 -2.89
N ARG A 279 1.16 -33.91 -1.77
CA ARG A 279 0.77 -32.50 -1.71
C ARG A 279 1.70 -31.77 -0.78
N LEU A 280 2.02 -30.52 -1.11
CA LEU A 280 2.83 -29.66 -0.27
C LEU A 280 1.95 -28.83 0.67
N SER A 281 2.34 -28.74 1.93
CA SER A 281 1.86 -27.71 2.87
C SER A 281 2.40 -26.33 2.51
N ALA A 282 1.82 -25.27 3.10
CA ALA A 282 2.30 -23.90 2.87
C ALA A 282 3.77 -23.73 3.31
N GLU A 283 4.18 -24.41 4.38
CA GLU A 283 5.56 -24.39 4.87
C GLU A 283 6.52 -25.08 3.91
N GLU A 284 6.15 -26.27 3.41
CA GLU A 284 6.98 -26.98 2.45
C GLU A 284 7.11 -26.20 1.14
N VAL A 285 6.04 -25.55 0.65
CA VAL A 285 6.12 -24.68 -0.54
C VAL A 285 7.20 -23.60 -0.36
N ARG A 286 7.18 -22.88 0.78
CA ARG A 286 8.20 -21.87 1.08
C ARG A 286 9.61 -22.47 1.14
N ALA A 287 9.77 -23.61 1.80
CA ALA A 287 11.06 -24.31 1.89
C ALA A 287 11.58 -24.73 0.49
N ARG A 288 10.72 -25.20 -0.40
CA ARG A 288 11.07 -25.60 -1.77
C ARG A 288 11.44 -24.39 -2.64
N ILE A 289 10.75 -23.26 -2.50
CA ILE A 289 11.11 -22.00 -3.17
C ILE A 289 12.54 -21.59 -2.79
N VAL A 290 12.90 -21.65 -1.51
CA VAL A 290 14.26 -21.32 -1.03
C VAL A 290 15.29 -22.25 -1.67
N ARG A 291 15.05 -23.57 -1.66
CA ARG A 291 15.95 -24.55 -2.30
C ARG A 291 16.11 -24.31 -3.82
N LEU A 292 15.04 -23.94 -4.51
CA LEU A 292 15.05 -23.65 -5.95
C LEU A 292 15.76 -22.35 -6.30
N ARG A 293 15.77 -21.38 -5.38
CA ARG A 293 16.47 -20.10 -5.56
C ARG A 293 17.94 -20.17 -5.18
N ALA A 294 18.30 -21.03 -4.24
CA ALA A 294 19.68 -21.23 -3.84
C ALA A 294 20.57 -21.55 -5.05
N GLU A 295 21.64 -20.78 -5.23
CA GLU A 295 22.68 -21.15 -6.18
C GLU A 295 23.64 -22.13 -5.49
N PRO A 296 24.08 -23.22 -6.16
CA PRO A 296 24.92 -24.24 -5.53
C PRO A 296 26.21 -23.69 -4.90
N ASP A 297 26.78 -22.65 -5.51
CA ASP A 297 28.00 -21.97 -5.06
C ASP A 297 27.71 -20.67 -4.30
N ALA A 298 26.44 -20.37 -3.98
CA ALA A 298 26.10 -19.17 -3.22
C ALA A 298 26.73 -19.25 -1.82
N PRO A 299 27.30 -18.14 -1.33
CA PRO A 299 27.80 -18.08 0.03
C PRO A 299 26.64 -18.27 1.02
N ARG A 300 26.81 -19.17 1.99
CA ARG A 300 25.85 -19.35 3.10
C ARG A 300 25.67 -18.08 3.92
N THR A 301 26.73 -17.29 4.03
CA THR A 301 26.75 -16.04 4.78
C THR A 301 27.29 -14.93 3.90
N ILE A 302 26.56 -13.83 3.82
CA ILE A 302 26.96 -12.63 3.08
C ILE A 302 27.30 -11.56 4.13
N PRO A 303 28.54 -11.06 4.17
CA PRO A 303 28.88 -9.97 5.07
C PRO A 303 28.18 -8.69 4.64
N ALA A 304 27.75 -7.90 5.61
CA ALA A 304 27.21 -6.57 5.38
C ALA A 304 27.67 -5.62 6.49
N VAL A 305 27.78 -4.33 6.17
CA VAL A 305 28.09 -3.30 7.16
C VAL A 305 26.92 -2.34 7.22
N LEU A 306 26.34 -2.14 8.40
CA LEU A 306 25.26 -1.19 8.60
C LEU A 306 25.81 0.08 9.28
N GLU A 307 25.86 1.18 8.52
CA GLU A 307 26.17 2.53 9.03
C GLU A 307 24.97 3.45 8.76
N SER A 308 25.14 4.53 8.00
CA SER A 308 24.01 5.35 7.52
C SER A 308 23.16 4.63 6.46
N ARG A 309 23.77 3.62 5.82
CA ARG A 309 23.21 2.72 4.80
C ARG A 309 23.66 1.29 5.10
N LEU A 310 22.95 0.32 4.52
CA LEU A 310 23.36 -1.08 4.51
C LEU A 310 24.28 -1.30 3.31
N SER A 311 25.55 -1.62 3.58
CA SER A 311 26.56 -1.92 2.57
C SER A 311 26.73 -3.41 2.41
N ILE A 312 26.63 -3.92 1.18
CA ILE A 312 26.83 -5.33 0.84
C ILE A 312 27.89 -5.40 -0.27
N PRO A 313 28.99 -6.16 -0.10
CA PRO A 313 30.00 -6.30 -1.14
C PRO A 313 29.46 -7.09 -2.34
N LEU A 314 29.93 -6.75 -3.54
CA LEU A 314 29.55 -7.41 -4.79
C LEU A 314 30.07 -8.85 -4.87
N GLU A 315 31.17 -9.15 -4.17
CA GLU A 315 31.69 -10.50 -3.99
C GLU A 315 31.69 -10.80 -2.48
N PRO A 316 31.10 -11.91 -2.02
CA PRO A 316 30.61 -13.07 -2.78
C PRO A 316 29.12 -13.00 -3.22
N LEU A 317 28.52 -11.81 -3.36
CA LEU A 317 27.08 -11.66 -3.64
C LEU A 317 26.65 -12.27 -5.01
N PRO A 318 25.77 -13.29 -5.04
CA PRO A 318 25.28 -13.87 -6.28
C PRO A 318 24.51 -12.87 -7.16
N LYS A 319 24.62 -13.00 -8.49
CA LYS A 319 24.00 -12.06 -9.44
C LYS A 319 22.48 -12.05 -9.35
N ALA A 320 21.84 -13.22 -9.17
CA ALA A 320 20.39 -13.29 -9.04
C ALA A 320 19.92 -12.60 -7.75
N LEU A 321 20.60 -12.85 -6.64
CA LEU A 321 20.32 -12.19 -5.36
C LEU A 321 20.54 -10.68 -5.47
N ALA A 322 21.62 -10.20 -6.12
CA ALA A 322 21.85 -8.78 -6.34
C ALA A 322 20.71 -8.10 -7.10
N VAL A 323 20.11 -8.78 -8.09
CA VAL A 323 18.94 -8.25 -8.83
C VAL A 323 17.72 -8.14 -7.91
N ASP A 324 17.45 -9.15 -7.08
CA ASP A 324 16.30 -9.14 -6.17
C ASP A 324 16.46 -8.13 -5.03
N LEU A 325 17.67 -7.95 -4.48
CA LEU A 325 17.95 -6.88 -3.51
C LEU A 325 17.70 -5.49 -4.10
N ARG A 326 18.07 -5.25 -5.35
CA ARG A 326 17.79 -3.96 -6.02
C ARG A 326 16.30 -3.75 -6.25
N ARG A 327 15.52 -4.82 -6.44
CA ARG A 327 14.06 -4.73 -6.60
C ARG A 327 13.35 -4.23 -5.35
N VAL A 328 13.83 -4.62 -4.15
CA VAL A 328 13.31 -4.13 -2.86
C VAL A 328 13.30 -2.60 -2.80
N VAL A 329 14.36 -1.97 -3.29
CA VAL A 329 14.54 -0.51 -3.24
C VAL A 329 14.14 0.19 -4.55
N SER A 330 13.47 -0.54 -5.45
CA SER A 330 13.04 -0.04 -6.75
C SER A 330 11.53 0.16 -6.83
N PHE A 331 11.09 1.25 -7.45
CA PHE A 331 9.66 1.53 -7.64
C PHE A 331 9.36 2.19 -8.99
N PRO A 332 8.13 2.08 -9.52
CA PRO A 332 7.77 2.65 -10.82
C PRO A 332 7.99 4.16 -10.87
N ASN A 333 8.63 4.67 -11.93
CA ASN A 333 8.88 6.11 -12.07
C ASN A 333 7.59 6.86 -12.47
N PRO A 334 7.03 7.74 -11.61
CA PRO A 334 5.81 8.47 -11.92
C PRO A 334 5.96 9.42 -13.12
N GLU A 335 7.16 9.95 -13.35
CA GLU A 335 7.47 10.82 -14.50
C GLU A 335 7.41 10.03 -15.81
N TYR A 336 7.96 8.81 -15.84
CA TYR A 336 7.87 7.91 -16.99
C TYR A 336 6.41 7.59 -17.32
N GLN A 337 5.62 7.25 -16.30
CA GLN A 337 4.19 6.98 -16.48
C GLN A 337 3.42 8.19 -17.01
N LYS A 338 3.73 9.40 -16.51
CA LYS A 338 3.15 10.66 -16.98
C LYS A 338 3.52 10.93 -18.44
N LYS A 339 4.81 10.85 -18.81
CA LYS A 339 5.29 11.05 -20.18
C LYS A 339 4.67 10.04 -21.15
N ARG A 340 4.59 8.76 -20.76
CA ARG A 340 3.93 7.72 -21.55
C ARG A 340 2.45 8.01 -21.80
N ARG A 341 1.70 8.45 -20.78
CA ARG A 341 0.28 8.83 -20.91
C ARG A 341 0.09 10.05 -21.83
N LEU A 342 1.01 11.00 -21.79
CA LEU A 342 1.01 12.20 -22.64
C LEU A 342 1.63 11.96 -24.02
N ARG A 343 2.00 10.72 -24.36
CA ARG A 343 2.71 10.36 -25.61
C ARG A 343 3.99 11.18 -25.85
N MET A 344 4.66 11.59 -24.78
CA MET A 344 5.93 12.33 -24.83
C MET A 344 7.13 11.38 -24.93
N ASN A 345 8.27 11.88 -25.40
CA ASN A 345 9.53 11.12 -25.46
C ASN A 345 9.93 10.62 -24.05
N THR A 346 10.30 9.33 -23.97
CA THR A 346 10.72 8.67 -22.72
C THR A 346 12.16 8.14 -22.75
N ALA A 347 12.94 8.43 -23.79
CA ALA A 347 14.29 7.89 -23.98
C ALA A 347 15.24 8.14 -22.79
N PHE A 348 15.15 9.31 -22.15
CA PHE A 348 15.99 9.70 -21.00
C PHE A 348 15.26 9.60 -19.66
N THR A 349 14.08 8.97 -19.61
CA THR A 349 13.30 8.85 -18.38
C THR A 349 13.20 7.38 -18.00
N PRO A 350 13.90 6.93 -16.95
CA PRO A 350 13.94 5.52 -16.60
C PRO A 350 12.54 5.04 -16.19
N LYS A 351 12.19 3.79 -16.53
CA LYS A 351 10.89 3.20 -16.21
C LYS A 351 10.67 3.01 -14.71
N VAL A 352 11.77 2.81 -14.00
CA VAL A 352 11.85 2.47 -12.58
C VAL A 352 12.88 3.40 -11.95
N ILE A 353 12.62 3.84 -10.73
CA ILE A 353 13.60 4.53 -9.88
C ILE A 353 14.21 3.45 -8.99
N ASP A 354 15.53 3.32 -9.05
CA ASP A 354 16.34 2.43 -8.21
C ASP A 354 17.22 3.32 -7.33
N THR A 355 17.05 3.22 -6.01
CA THR A 355 17.80 4.02 -5.02
C THR A 355 19.04 3.30 -4.48
N THR A 356 19.45 2.21 -5.11
CA THR A 356 20.72 1.54 -4.82
C THR A 356 21.87 2.41 -5.31
N GLU A 357 22.83 2.69 -4.44
CA GLU A 357 24.08 3.35 -4.80
C GLU A 357 25.21 2.33 -4.89
N ARG A 358 26.27 2.67 -5.63
CA ARG A 358 27.49 1.86 -5.70
C ARG A 358 28.66 2.68 -5.20
N SER A 359 29.43 2.10 -4.28
CA SER A 359 30.69 2.67 -3.79
C SER A 359 31.77 1.60 -3.90
N GLY A 360 32.70 1.78 -4.84
CA GLY A 360 33.71 0.77 -5.16
C GLY A 360 33.10 -0.57 -5.58
N ASP A 361 33.44 -1.61 -4.81
CA ASP A 361 32.98 -2.98 -4.93
C ASP A 361 31.74 -3.28 -4.06
N HIS A 362 31.10 -2.27 -3.46
CA HIS A 362 29.92 -2.47 -2.61
C HIS A 362 28.66 -1.84 -3.21
N LEU A 363 27.52 -2.48 -2.95
CA LEU A 363 26.18 -1.92 -3.12
C LEU A 363 25.72 -1.30 -1.80
N LEU A 364 25.14 -0.11 -1.88
CA LEU A 364 24.63 0.64 -0.74
C LEU A 364 23.12 0.76 -0.83
N PHE A 365 22.42 0.24 0.18
CA PHE A 365 20.97 0.26 0.28
C PHE A 365 20.50 1.22 1.37
N PRO A 366 19.36 1.90 1.19
CA PRO A 366 18.72 2.67 2.25
C PRO A 366 18.42 1.81 3.48
N ARG A 367 18.77 2.31 4.67
CA ARG A 367 18.66 1.55 5.94
C ARG A 367 17.24 1.15 6.33
N GLY A 368 16.23 1.92 5.91
CA GLY A 368 14.82 1.63 6.23
C GLY A 368 14.29 0.38 5.51
N CYS A 369 15.09 -0.22 4.61
CA CYS A 369 14.80 -1.47 3.94
C CYS A 369 15.57 -2.66 4.53
N THR A 370 16.34 -2.50 5.61
CA THR A 370 17.20 -3.58 6.15
C THR A 370 16.41 -4.85 6.46
N GLU A 371 15.22 -4.74 7.07
CA GLU A 371 14.35 -5.90 7.37
C GLU A 371 14.01 -6.69 6.08
N GLU A 372 13.48 -6.01 5.06
CA GLU A 372 13.08 -6.61 3.78
C GLU A 372 14.30 -7.16 2.99
N LEU A 373 15.47 -6.52 3.12
CA LEU A 373 16.72 -6.99 2.51
C LEU A 373 17.21 -8.28 3.19
N VAL A 374 17.13 -8.38 4.53
CA VAL A 374 17.46 -9.60 5.27
C VAL A 374 16.54 -10.75 4.86
N GLU A 375 15.23 -10.50 4.77
CA GLU A 375 14.25 -11.48 4.28
C GLU A 375 14.56 -11.93 2.84
N THR A 376 14.96 -10.98 1.97
CA THR A 376 15.32 -11.29 0.59
C THR A 376 16.54 -12.20 0.52
N VAL A 377 17.59 -11.94 1.31
CA VAL A 377 18.78 -12.80 1.41
C VAL A 377 18.41 -14.20 1.93
N ALA A 378 17.58 -14.27 2.98
CA ALA A 378 17.07 -15.52 3.54
C ALA A 378 16.28 -16.34 2.50
N SER A 379 15.49 -15.68 1.65
CA SER A 379 14.71 -16.33 0.59
C SER A 379 15.56 -16.99 -0.51
N HIS A 380 16.86 -16.67 -0.57
CA HIS A 380 17.85 -17.31 -1.45
C HIS A 380 18.72 -18.35 -0.74
N GLY A 381 18.42 -18.66 0.53
CA GLY A 381 19.16 -19.66 1.31
C GLY A 381 20.47 -19.15 1.92
N SER A 382 20.71 -17.84 1.88
CA SER A 382 21.85 -17.18 2.52
C SER A 382 21.42 -16.44 3.78
N THR A 383 22.36 -16.13 4.67
CA THR A 383 22.13 -15.25 5.83
C THR A 383 22.96 -13.97 5.68
N LEU A 384 22.37 -12.83 6.01
CA LEU A 384 23.10 -11.56 6.02
C LEU A 384 23.77 -11.37 7.39
N GLN A 385 25.10 -11.37 7.44
CA GLN A 385 25.87 -11.11 8.65
C GLN A 385 26.19 -9.61 8.74
N ILE A 386 25.43 -8.90 9.56
CA ILE A 386 25.53 -7.44 9.68
C ILE A 386 26.53 -7.06 10.79
N ASP A 387 27.60 -6.35 10.40
CA ASP A 387 28.44 -5.55 11.29
C ASP A 387 27.78 -4.18 11.49
N ASP A 388 27.09 -4.00 12.62
CA ASP A 388 26.37 -2.77 12.94
C ASP A 388 27.31 -1.71 13.53
N ARG A 389 27.60 -0.71 12.70
CA ARG A 389 28.47 0.44 13.01
C ARG A 389 27.67 1.74 13.15
N ARG A 390 26.35 1.64 13.33
CA ARG A 390 25.51 2.81 13.66
C ARG A 390 25.91 3.38 15.01
N PHE A 391 25.77 4.69 15.14
CA PHE A 391 25.98 5.38 16.39
C PHE A 391 24.73 5.22 17.27
N ALA A 392 24.87 4.49 18.38
CA ALA A 392 23.77 4.22 19.31
C ALA A 392 23.35 5.45 20.13
N GLY A 393 24.17 6.51 20.15
CA GLY A 393 23.94 7.72 20.93
C GLY A 393 24.57 7.71 22.31
N ALA A 394 24.90 8.90 22.79
CA ALA A 394 25.22 9.13 24.20
C ALA A 394 23.94 8.97 25.04
N SER A 395 24.07 8.38 26.24
CA SER A 395 22.94 8.27 27.17
C SER A 395 22.56 9.65 27.70
N ILE A 396 21.27 9.92 27.81
CA ILE A 396 20.74 11.16 28.41
C ILE A 396 19.74 10.80 29.50
N ASP A 397 19.73 11.57 30.60
CA ASP A 397 18.65 11.49 31.59
C ASP A 397 17.58 12.51 31.20
N ALA A 398 16.53 12.01 30.53
CA ALA A 398 15.40 12.80 30.10
C ALA A 398 14.12 12.08 30.45
N ARG A 399 13.26 12.72 31.25
CA ARG A 399 11.97 12.16 31.65
C ARG A 399 10.84 12.91 30.97
N PHE A 400 9.83 12.17 30.53
CA PHE A 400 8.64 12.77 29.94
C PHE A 400 7.70 13.28 31.04
N ARG A 401 7.40 14.58 31.02
CA ARG A 401 6.55 15.29 31.97
C ARG A 401 5.18 15.58 31.33
N GLY A 402 4.37 14.54 31.18
CA GLY A 402 2.99 14.65 30.68
C GLY A 402 2.25 13.32 30.67
N GLU A 403 0.94 13.37 30.48
CA GLU A 403 0.11 12.18 30.28
C GLU A 403 -0.20 12.01 28.79
N LEU A 404 0.20 10.88 28.23
CA LEU A 404 -0.15 10.51 26.86
C LEU A 404 -1.60 10.03 26.82
N THR A 405 -2.31 10.39 25.75
CA THR A 405 -3.61 9.78 25.44
C THR A 405 -3.46 8.27 25.16
N GLU A 406 -4.54 7.50 25.23
CA GLU A 406 -4.52 6.07 24.91
C GLU A 406 -3.96 5.80 23.51
N ALA A 407 -4.40 6.58 22.51
CA ALA A 407 -3.91 6.49 21.13
C ALA A 407 -2.40 6.81 21.03
N GLN A 408 -1.91 7.79 21.79
CA GLN A 408 -0.48 8.12 21.82
C GLN A 408 0.34 7.04 22.57
N SER A 409 -0.23 6.44 23.60
CA SER A 409 0.42 5.37 24.37
C SER A 409 0.58 4.11 23.53
N SER A 410 -0.48 3.70 22.82
CA SER A 410 -0.40 2.61 21.83
C SER A 410 0.62 2.93 20.72
N ALA A 411 0.61 4.15 20.18
CA ALA A 411 1.60 4.55 19.19
C ALA A 411 3.03 4.51 19.73
N LEU A 412 3.26 4.92 20.99
CA LEU A 412 4.57 4.87 21.63
C LEU A 412 5.06 3.42 21.75
N THR A 413 4.21 2.50 22.21
CA THR A 413 4.55 1.08 22.33
C THR A 413 4.93 0.48 20.98
N ASP A 414 4.11 0.69 19.95
CA ASP A 414 4.35 0.17 18.61
C ASP A 414 5.65 0.73 18.02
N LEU A 415 5.93 2.03 18.21
CA LEU A 415 7.15 2.66 17.70
C LEU A 415 8.40 2.22 18.47
N LEU A 416 8.32 2.01 19.79
CA LEU A 416 9.48 1.61 20.60
C LEU A 416 9.96 0.19 20.29
N ALA A 417 9.08 -0.68 19.80
CA ALA A 417 9.42 -2.03 19.36
C ALA A 417 10.38 -2.07 18.16
N HIS A 418 10.54 -0.95 17.44
CA HIS A 418 11.35 -0.87 16.22
C HIS A 418 12.40 0.24 16.30
N GLU A 419 13.57 0.02 15.71
CA GLU A 419 14.64 1.04 15.71
C GLU A 419 14.34 2.19 14.76
N ASP A 420 13.58 1.92 13.70
CA ASP A 420 13.12 2.90 12.72
C ASP A 420 11.61 2.79 12.44
N GLY A 421 11.02 3.88 11.96
CA GLY A 421 9.64 3.86 11.53
C GLY A 421 9.02 5.21 11.25
N LEU A 422 7.87 5.15 10.57
CA LEU A 422 6.98 6.28 10.37
C LEU A 422 5.77 6.21 11.30
N PHE A 423 5.52 7.31 11.99
CA PHE A 423 4.26 7.59 12.65
C PHE A 423 3.40 8.48 11.76
N VAL A 424 2.27 7.94 11.30
CA VAL A 424 1.32 8.66 10.47
C VAL A 424 0.13 9.07 11.31
N ALA A 425 -0.03 10.37 11.55
CA ALA A 425 -1.14 10.88 12.33
C ALA A 425 -1.64 12.24 11.82
N PRO A 426 -2.97 12.45 11.83
CA PRO A 426 -3.56 13.73 11.45
C PRO A 426 -3.00 14.90 12.27
N PRO A 427 -3.13 16.15 11.78
CA PRO A 427 -2.85 17.33 12.60
C PRO A 427 -3.72 17.34 13.87
N GLY A 428 -3.19 17.90 14.96
CA GLY A 428 -3.86 17.93 16.26
C GLY A 428 -3.67 16.69 17.13
N THR A 429 -3.12 15.59 16.60
CA THR A 429 -2.84 14.34 17.37
C THR A 429 -1.68 14.45 18.36
N GLY A 430 -0.97 15.57 18.39
CA GLY A 430 0.21 15.74 19.24
C GLY A 430 1.44 14.96 18.75
N LYS A 431 1.74 14.97 17.44
CA LYS A 431 2.95 14.35 16.86
C LYS A 431 4.24 14.81 17.56
N THR A 432 4.34 16.11 17.85
CA THR A 432 5.49 16.69 18.56
C THR A 432 5.60 16.16 19.99
N VAL A 433 4.47 16.02 20.70
CA VAL A 433 4.42 15.47 22.07
C VAL A 433 4.87 14.01 22.06
N LEU A 434 4.38 13.21 21.11
CA LEU A 434 4.83 11.83 20.93
C LEU A 434 6.32 11.75 20.60
N GLY A 435 6.84 12.65 19.75
CA GLY A 435 8.26 12.72 19.45
C GLY A 435 9.12 13.04 20.68
N ALA A 436 8.67 13.95 21.55
CA ALA A 436 9.33 14.20 22.84
C ALA A 436 9.30 12.95 23.74
N ALA A 437 8.15 12.28 23.85
CA ALA A 437 8.04 11.02 24.60
C ALA A 437 8.97 9.92 24.05
N MET A 438 9.11 9.81 22.73
CA MET A 438 10.05 8.89 22.08
C MET A 438 11.51 9.23 22.39
N ILE A 439 11.88 10.51 22.42
CA ILE A 439 13.24 10.95 22.81
C ILE A 439 13.52 10.55 24.27
N ALA A 440 12.60 10.84 25.20
CA ALA A 440 12.72 10.46 26.60
C ALA A 440 12.82 8.93 26.78
N ALA A 441 11.92 8.18 26.15
CA ALA A 441 11.87 6.72 26.28
C ALA A 441 13.10 6.02 25.67
N ARG A 442 13.71 6.58 24.62
CA ARG A 442 14.97 6.07 24.07
C ARG A 442 16.18 6.41 24.96
N GLY A 443 16.15 7.54 25.67
CA GLY A 443 17.23 7.97 26.55
C GLY A 443 18.56 8.19 25.82
N ARG A 444 18.51 8.60 24.54
CA ARG A 444 19.69 8.87 23.70
C ARG A 444 19.71 10.31 23.25
N ASN A 445 20.91 10.85 23.05
CA ASN A 445 21.07 12.16 22.43
C ASN A 445 20.41 12.20 21.04
N ALA A 446 19.71 13.29 20.75
CA ALA A 446 18.74 13.35 19.67
C ALA A 446 18.85 14.62 18.84
N LEU A 447 18.61 14.48 17.54
CA LEU A 447 18.48 15.59 16.60
C LEU A 447 17.08 15.59 15.99
N VAL A 448 16.35 16.67 16.18
CA VAL A 448 15.06 16.91 15.53
C VAL A 448 15.30 17.75 14.28
N ILE A 449 14.96 17.20 13.11
CA ILE A 449 15.10 17.85 11.81
C ILE A 449 13.74 18.42 11.38
N VAL A 450 13.73 19.71 11.06
CA VAL A 450 12.56 20.44 10.55
C VAL A 450 12.92 21.22 9.28
N HIS A 451 11.92 21.72 8.54
CA HIS A 451 12.15 22.44 7.27
C HIS A 451 11.86 23.95 7.32
N ARG A 452 11.27 24.45 8.42
CA ARG A 452 10.91 25.87 8.60
C ARG A 452 11.22 26.35 10.03
N LYS A 453 11.54 27.64 10.16
CA LYS A 453 11.86 28.29 11.45
C LYS A 453 10.74 28.23 12.49
N PRO A 454 9.45 28.46 12.17
CA PRO A 454 8.37 28.32 13.16
C PRO A 454 8.28 26.91 13.76
N LEU A 455 8.51 25.87 12.96
CA LEU A 455 8.55 24.49 13.46
C LEU A 455 9.72 24.27 14.42
N LEU A 456 10.89 24.86 14.13
CA LEU A 456 12.05 24.79 15.02
C LEU A 456 11.72 25.38 16.40
N GLU A 457 11.13 26.58 16.42
CA GLU A 457 10.74 27.26 17.66
C GLU A 457 9.65 26.48 18.42
N GLN A 458 8.66 25.95 17.70
CA GLN A 458 7.62 25.10 18.27
C GLN A 458 8.21 23.85 18.93
N TRP A 459 9.14 23.15 18.25
CA TRP A 459 9.81 21.98 18.81
C TRP A 459 10.59 22.30 20.08
N ILE A 460 11.38 23.38 20.08
CA ILE A 460 12.13 23.80 21.28
C ILE A 460 11.18 24.07 22.45
N ALA A 461 10.07 24.78 22.22
CA ALA A 461 9.08 25.06 23.25
C ALA A 461 8.44 23.79 23.80
N GLN A 462 8.10 22.84 22.92
CA GLN A 462 7.49 21.56 23.31
C GLN A 462 8.48 20.68 24.09
N LEU A 463 9.74 20.59 23.66
CA LEU A 463 10.78 19.85 24.37
C LEU A 463 10.96 20.42 25.79
N ARG A 464 11.03 21.75 25.95
CA ARG A 464 11.11 22.40 27.28
C ARG A 464 9.89 22.17 28.16
N THR A 465 8.72 21.99 27.55
CA THR A 465 7.46 21.78 28.29
C THR A 465 7.35 20.34 28.77
N PHE A 466 7.66 19.38 27.90
CA PHE A 466 7.38 17.96 28.10
C PHE A 466 8.58 17.13 28.52
N LEU A 467 9.79 17.69 28.53
CA LEU A 467 10.98 16.99 29.01
C LEU A 467 11.49 17.63 30.29
N GLU A 468 11.68 16.80 31.31
CA GLU A 468 12.48 17.10 32.48
C GLU A 468 13.92 16.65 32.19
N ILE A 469 14.82 17.64 32.04
CA ILE A 469 16.24 17.49 31.75
C ILE A 469 17.02 18.54 32.57
N GLU A 470 18.24 18.22 33.00
CA GLU A 470 19.12 19.20 33.64
C GLU A 470 19.59 20.26 32.62
N GLU A 471 19.61 21.54 32.99
CA GLU A 471 19.83 22.65 32.05
C GLU A 471 21.32 23.02 31.83
N PRO A 472 21.69 23.52 30.62
CA PRO A 472 20.90 23.59 29.38
C PRO A 472 21.32 22.53 28.35
N LEU A 473 20.44 21.57 28.07
CA LEU A 473 20.68 20.45 27.12
C LEU A 473 19.81 20.48 25.84
N ILE A 474 19.06 21.58 25.60
CA ILE A 474 18.30 21.79 24.35
C ILE A 474 18.94 22.91 23.52
N GLY A 475 19.55 22.55 22.39
CA GLY A 475 20.18 23.50 21.47
C GLY A 475 19.43 23.69 20.15
N ARG A 476 19.99 24.57 19.30
CA ARG A 476 19.38 24.96 18.02
C ARG A 476 20.42 25.11 16.90
N ILE A 477 20.06 24.64 15.71
CA ILE A 477 20.87 24.78 14.49
C ILE A 477 19.99 25.36 13.37
N GLY A 478 20.07 26.67 13.18
CA GLY A 478 19.35 27.37 12.12
C GLY A 478 18.69 28.67 12.58
N GLY A 479 18.09 29.39 11.63
CA GLY A 479 17.45 30.68 11.89
C GLY A 479 18.44 31.80 12.20
N GLY A 480 19.67 31.67 11.68
CA GLY A 480 20.78 32.60 11.92
C GLY A 480 21.59 32.32 13.19
N ARG A 481 21.25 31.27 13.97
CA ARG A 481 21.96 30.87 15.19
C ARG A 481 22.43 29.42 15.10
N ARG A 482 23.54 29.13 15.77
CA ARG A 482 24.09 27.77 15.90
C ARG A 482 24.61 27.60 17.32
N GLU A 483 23.74 27.10 18.17
CA GLU A 483 23.95 26.87 19.61
C GLU A 483 23.64 25.38 19.85
N ALA A 484 24.40 24.48 19.22
CA ALA A 484 24.19 23.04 19.37
C ALA A 484 24.77 22.55 20.69
N THR A 485 24.05 21.66 21.37
CA THR A 485 24.46 21.07 22.66
C THR A 485 25.08 19.69 22.50
N GLY A 486 24.78 18.99 21.41
CA GLY A 486 25.12 17.58 21.20
C GLY A 486 24.22 16.62 21.99
N VAL A 487 23.22 17.14 22.73
CA VAL A 487 22.37 16.35 23.62
C VAL A 487 20.96 16.25 23.07
N ILE A 488 20.20 17.34 23.04
CA ILE A 488 18.93 17.40 22.29
C ILE A 488 18.97 18.67 21.44
N ASP A 489 19.03 18.53 20.13
CA ASP A 489 19.12 19.69 19.24
C ASP A 489 17.98 19.71 18.23
N VAL A 490 17.52 20.92 17.90
CA VAL A 490 16.55 21.13 16.83
C VAL A 490 17.20 21.87 15.68
N ALA A 491 17.20 21.26 14.50
CA ALA A 491 17.92 21.73 13.33
C ALA A 491 17.01 21.94 12.12
N MET A 492 17.22 23.04 11.41
CA MET A 492 16.65 23.22 10.07
C MET A 492 17.47 22.49 9.02
N ILE A 493 16.81 21.76 8.12
CA ILE A 493 17.46 20.99 7.06
C ILE A 493 18.43 21.81 6.21
N GLN A 494 18.09 23.07 5.90
CA GLN A 494 18.93 23.96 5.10
C GLN A 494 20.23 24.35 5.84
N SER A 495 20.19 24.34 7.18
CA SER A 495 21.36 24.65 8.00
C SER A 495 22.31 23.45 8.13
N LEU A 496 21.78 22.23 7.95
CA LEU A 496 22.54 20.97 7.94
C LEU A 496 23.20 20.68 6.57
N ALA A 497 22.78 21.36 5.50
CA ALA A 497 23.26 21.16 4.13
C ALA A 497 23.63 22.50 3.47
N ARG A 498 24.65 23.19 4.00
CA ARG A 498 25.04 24.54 3.58
C ARG A 498 26.12 24.47 2.50
N GLY A 499 25.91 25.17 1.38
CA GLY A 499 26.93 25.27 0.32
C GLY A 499 27.25 23.94 -0.39
N GLY A 500 26.39 22.93 -0.26
CA GLY A 500 26.64 21.58 -0.78
C GLY A 500 27.38 20.66 0.21
N GLU A 501 27.86 21.19 1.34
CA GLU A 501 28.49 20.42 2.41
C GLU A 501 27.44 20.00 3.46
N ILE A 502 27.56 18.76 3.93
CA ILE A 502 26.69 18.19 4.96
C ILE A 502 27.39 18.30 6.32
N ASP A 503 26.65 18.76 7.32
CA ASP A 503 27.17 19.00 8.67
C ASP A 503 27.69 17.71 9.33
N PRO A 504 28.99 17.62 9.68
CA PRO A 504 29.56 16.40 10.24
C PRO A 504 28.95 16.04 11.60
N ALA A 505 28.40 17.01 12.34
CA ALA A 505 27.75 16.78 13.64
C ALA A 505 26.54 15.82 13.53
N LEU A 506 25.98 15.61 12.33
CA LEU A 506 24.91 14.61 12.09
C LEU A 506 25.30 13.18 12.50
N ARG A 507 26.60 12.88 12.57
CA ARG A 507 27.12 11.57 12.94
C ARG A 507 27.18 11.36 14.45
N GLU A 508 26.93 12.40 15.24
CA GLU A 508 27.08 12.42 16.69
C GLU A 508 25.74 12.31 17.44
N TYR A 509 24.63 11.98 16.77
CA TYR A 509 23.32 11.76 17.40
C TYR A 509 22.86 10.31 17.28
N GLY A 510 22.38 9.73 18.37
CA GLY A 510 21.87 8.36 18.39
C GLY A 510 20.43 8.22 17.89
N HIS A 511 19.65 9.30 17.96
CA HIS A 511 18.25 9.33 17.56
C HIS A 511 17.97 10.52 16.65
N ILE A 512 17.40 10.28 15.48
CA ILE A 512 16.94 11.34 14.59
C ILE A 512 15.42 11.31 14.46
N VAL A 513 14.80 12.45 14.74
CA VAL A 513 13.38 12.68 14.52
C VAL A 513 13.22 13.62 13.33
N VAL A 514 12.48 13.22 12.30
CA VAL A 514 12.21 14.04 11.12
C VAL A 514 10.75 14.46 11.14
N ASP A 515 10.51 15.75 11.38
CA ASP A 515 9.16 16.31 11.32
C ASP A 515 8.76 16.67 9.88
N GLU A 516 7.48 16.47 9.56
CA GLU A 516 6.95 16.53 8.21
C GLU A 516 7.80 15.73 7.20
N CYS A 517 8.10 14.48 7.56
CA CYS A 517 9.00 13.59 6.82
C CYS A 517 8.53 13.22 5.39
N HIS A 518 7.35 13.68 4.99
CA HIS A 518 6.91 13.63 3.59
C HIS A 518 7.80 14.48 2.67
N HIS A 519 8.65 15.35 3.21
CA HIS A 519 9.69 16.06 2.46
C HIS A 519 10.94 15.25 2.14
N CYS A 520 11.16 14.11 2.81
CA CYS A 520 12.37 13.28 2.68
C CYS A 520 12.82 12.96 1.24
N PRO A 521 11.91 12.72 0.26
CA PRO A 521 12.29 12.47 -1.13
C PRO A 521 12.95 13.65 -1.86
N ALA A 522 13.04 14.83 -1.24
CA ALA A 522 13.84 15.92 -1.78
C ALA A 522 15.34 15.61 -1.64
N ARG A 523 16.13 15.88 -2.69
CA ARG A 523 17.58 15.56 -2.74
C ARG A 523 18.37 16.04 -1.52
N THR A 524 18.09 17.25 -1.02
CA THR A 524 18.77 17.79 0.17
C THR A 524 18.46 16.97 1.42
N PHE A 525 17.20 16.56 1.60
CA PHE A 525 16.81 15.70 2.72
C PHE A 525 17.46 14.33 2.61
N GLU A 526 17.39 13.71 1.45
CA GLU A 526 18.00 12.41 1.19
C GLU A 526 19.51 12.44 1.47
N SER A 527 20.21 13.48 1.01
CA SER A 527 21.64 13.66 1.27
C SER A 527 21.94 13.80 2.77
N VAL A 528 21.20 14.63 3.51
CA VAL A 528 21.37 14.77 4.97
C VAL A 528 21.15 13.44 5.69
N LEU A 529 20.06 12.74 5.38
CA LEU A 529 19.73 11.46 6.00
C LEU A 529 20.71 10.35 5.63
N ALA A 530 21.34 10.41 4.45
CA ALA A 530 22.36 9.47 4.03
C ALA A 530 23.71 9.64 4.76
N HIS A 531 23.95 10.77 5.42
CA HIS A 531 25.16 11.03 6.22
C HIS A 531 24.95 10.77 7.72
N ALA A 532 23.70 10.68 8.17
CA ALA A 532 23.37 10.39 9.56
C ALA A 532 23.61 8.91 9.90
N ARG A 533 24.33 8.66 11.00
CA ARG A 533 24.67 7.31 11.49
C ARG A 533 23.81 6.84 12.66
N ALA A 534 22.79 7.60 13.05
CA ALA A 534 21.94 7.29 14.19
C ALA A 534 21.41 5.85 14.12
N ARG A 535 21.35 5.16 15.26
CA ARG A 535 20.69 3.86 15.35
C ARG A 535 19.18 4.02 15.23
N TYR A 536 18.62 5.08 15.80
CA TYR A 536 17.17 5.28 15.88
C TYR A 536 16.68 6.37 14.93
N PHE A 537 15.61 6.08 14.18
CA PHE A 537 14.96 7.04 13.26
C PHE A 537 13.45 7.08 13.47
N LEU A 538 12.89 8.28 13.55
CA LEU A 538 11.45 8.49 13.65
C LEU A 538 10.99 9.52 12.62
N GLY A 539 10.13 9.11 11.69
CA GLY A 539 9.45 10.04 10.79
C GLY A 539 8.06 10.40 11.29
N LEU A 540 7.76 11.69 11.37
CA LEU A 540 6.46 12.21 11.77
C LEU A 540 5.79 12.87 10.57
N THR A 541 4.59 12.42 10.19
CA THR A 541 3.84 13.05 9.08
C THR A 541 2.33 12.84 9.20
N ALA A 542 1.55 13.78 8.67
CA ALA A 542 0.12 13.57 8.44
C ALA A 542 -0.16 12.90 7.09
N THR A 543 0.75 13.05 6.14
CA THR A 543 0.54 12.73 4.72
C THR A 543 1.73 11.93 4.21
N PRO A 544 1.75 10.60 4.38
CA PRO A 544 2.87 9.78 3.92
C PRO A 544 2.96 9.73 2.39
N GLU A 545 1.87 10.01 1.68
CA GLU A 545 1.82 10.03 0.22
C GLU A 545 2.11 11.43 -0.33
N ARG A 546 2.91 11.50 -1.41
CA ARG A 546 3.24 12.74 -2.12
C ARG A 546 2.58 12.79 -3.49
N ARG A 547 2.32 14.02 -3.95
CA ARG A 547 1.75 14.30 -5.28
C ARG A 547 2.65 13.85 -6.44
N ASP A 548 3.97 13.86 -6.24
CA ASP A 548 4.94 13.44 -7.25
C ASP A 548 5.15 11.92 -7.30
N GLY A 549 4.58 11.16 -6.36
CA GLY A 549 4.72 9.71 -6.28
C GLY A 549 6.06 9.21 -5.73
N LEU A 550 6.94 10.10 -5.25
CA LEU A 550 8.28 9.74 -4.75
C LEU A 550 8.31 9.34 -3.26
N HIS A 551 7.14 9.21 -2.63
CA HIS A 551 7.01 8.82 -1.23
C HIS A 551 7.64 7.47 -0.82
N PRO A 552 7.88 6.48 -1.71
CA PRO A 552 8.63 5.28 -1.32
C PRO A 552 10.01 5.61 -0.72
N ILE A 553 10.67 6.68 -1.18
CA ILE A 553 11.97 7.14 -0.65
C ILE A 553 11.87 7.48 0.84
N THR A 554 10.74 8.02 1.32
CA THR A 554 10.56 8.29 2.76
C THR A 554 10.67 6.99 3.58
N ARG A 555 10.06 5.90 3.11
CA ARG A 555 10.11 4.60 3.81
C ARG A 555 11.49 3.97 3.70
N GLN A 556 12.11 4.07 2.54
CA GLN A 556 13.48 3.59 2.33
C GLN A 556 14.48 4.26 3.29
N GLN A 557 14.29 5.54 3.60
CA GLN A 557 15.18 6.27 4.50
C GLN A 557 14.83 6.15 5.99
N LEU A 558 13.54 6.03 6.34
CA LEU A 558 13.07 6.14 7.73
C LEU A 558 12.36 4.89 8.26
N GLY A 559 12.26 3.83 7.48
CA GLY A 559 11.54 2.61 7.83
C GLY A 559 10.07 2.58 7.37
N PRO A 560 9.40 1.43 7.51
CA PRO A 560 7.99 1.30 7.17
C PRO A 560 7.09 2.09 8.13
N ILE A 561 5.79 2.15 7.80
CA ILE A 561 4.80 2.74 8.71
C ILE A 561 4.57 1.76 9.86
N ARG A 562 5.06 2.11 11.05
CA ARG A 562 4.90 1.28 12.25
C ARG A 562 3.57 1.52 12.96
N HIS A 563 3.07 2.75 12.91
CA HIS A 563 1.77 3.08 13.46
C HIS A 563 1.04 4.15 12.63
N ARG A 564 -0.27 3.97 12.44
CA ARG A 564 -1.14 4.93 11.75
C ARG A 564 -2.41 5.18 12.54
N ILE A 565 -2.70 6.46 12.77
CA ILE A 565 -3.99 6.90 13.30
C ILE A 565 -4.87 7.33 12.13
N GLU A 566 -6.00 6.64 11.98
CA GLU A 566 -6.98 6.98 10.94
C GLU A 566 -7.73 8.28 11.30
N PRO A 567 -7.91 9.23 10.35
CA PRO A 567 -8.57 10.50 10.65
C PRO A 567 -10.00 10.35 11.19
N LYS A 568 -10.74 9.31 10.77
CA LYS A 568 -12.12 9.08 11.18
C LYS A 568 -12.25 8.68 12.65
N SER A 569 -11.39 7.78 13.14
CA SER A 569 -11.43 7.36 14.55
C SER A 569 -11.09 8.53 15.47
N GLN A 570 -10.18 9.40 15.03
CA GLN A 570 -9.87 10.63 15.77
C GLN A 570 -10.97 11.69 15.69
N ALA A 571 -11.63 11.88 14.54
CA ALA A 571 -12.73 12.83 14.42
C ALA A 571 -13.88 12.51 15.38
N ALA A 572 -14.21 11.22 15.53
CA ALA A 572 -15.23 10.75 16.48
C ALA A 572 -14.87 11.00 17.96
N ALA A 573 -13.58 11.11 18.29
CA ALA A 573 -13.09 11.34 19.64
C ALA A 573 -12.89 12.84 19.99
N ARG A 574 -13.19 13.77 19.06
CA ARG A 574 -13.01 15.21 19.28
C ARG A 574 -14.24 15.82 19.95
N PRO A 575 -14.04 16.87 20.77
CA PRO A 575 -15.12 17.52 21.51
C PRO A 575 -15.90 18.57 20.68
N PHE A 576 -15.75 18.59 19.35
CA PHE A 576 -16.39 19.57 18.47
C PHE A 576 -16.81 18.92 17.14
N ASP A 577 -17.91 19.41 16.58
CA ASP A 577 -18.48 18.95 15.30
C ASP A 577 -17.71 19.51 14.09
N HIS A 578 -17.83 18.81 12.95
CA HIS A 578 -17.19 19.18 11.68
C HIS A 578 -18.25 19.43 10.61
N GLU A 579 -18.41 20.68 10.19
CA GLU A 579 -19.40 21.11 9.20
C GLU A 579 -18.74 21.61 7.91
N LEU A 580 -19.27 21.15 6.78
CA LEU A 580 -18.83 21.56 5.44
C LEU A 580 -19.99 22.27 4.75
N HIS A 581 -19.82 23.59 4.55
CA HIS A 581 -20.71 24.44 3.79
C HIS A 581 -20.25 24.48 2.33
N ILE A 582 -21.11 23.97 1.44
CA ILE A 582 -20.86 23.97 0.01
C ILE A 582 -21.56 25.16 -0.61
N HIS A 583 -20.78 26.07 -1.20
CA HIS A 583 -21.28 27.28 -1.84
C HIS A 583 -21.24 27.11 -3.35
N HIS A 584 -22.40 27.05 -3.99
CA HIS A 584 -22.47 27.00 -5.45
C HIS A 584 -22.29 28.41 -6.03
N THR A 585 -21.33 28.57 -6.94
CA THR A 585 -21.08 29.85 -7.59
C THR A 585 -21.70 29.84 -8.99
N ALA A 586 -22.10 31.01 -9.48
CA ALA A 586 -22.55 31.19 -10.87
C ALA A 586 -21.39 31.31 -11.86
N PHE A 587 -20.13 31.11 -11.41
CA PHE A 587 -18.94 31.29 -12.22
C PHE A 587 -19.00 30.44 -13.50
N ALA A 588 -18.86 31.12 -14.64
CA ALA A 588 -18.77 30.50 -15.95
C ALA A 588 -17.49 30.98 -16.64
N PHE A 589 -16.76 30.05 -17.25
CA PHE A 589 -15.59 30.38 -18.06
C PHE A 589 -15.95 30.30 -19.54
N PRO A 590 -15.83 31.37 -20.34
CA PRO A 590 -16.15 31.35 -21.75
C PRO A 590 -15.24 30.35 -22.47
N GLN A 591 -15.79 29.24 -22.96
CA GLN A 591 -15.06 28.29 -23.78
C GLN A 591 -14.99 28.85 -25.21
N HIS A 592 -13.78 29.18 -25.68
CA HIS A 592 -13.49 29.30 -27.11
C HIS A 592 -12.88 27.97 -27.60
N ASP A 593 -13.08 27.62 -28.88
CA ASP A 593 -12.86 26.28 -29.47
C ASP A 593 -11.55 25.55 -29.09
N ASP A 594 -11.66 24.20 -29.07
CA ASP A 594 -10.66 23.11 -28.98
C ASP A 594 -9.52 23.14 -27.93
N GLU A 595 -9.23 24.25 -27.27
CA GLU A 595 -8.21 24.32 -26.22
C GLU A 595 -8.80 24.26 -24.80
N ARG A 596 -8.39 23.24 -24.03
CA ARG A 596 -8.77 23.13 -22.62
C ARG A 596 -8.03 24.21 -21.81
N PRO A 597 -8.73 25.07 -21.05
CA PRO A 597 -8.09 26.16 -20.32
C PRO A 597 -7.10 25.61 -19.28
N SER A 598 -5.96 26.29 -19.12
CA SER A 598 -5.01 25.93 -18.08
C SER A 598 -5.59 26.27 -16.71
N ILE A 599 -5.07 25.61 -15.66
CA ILE A 599 -5.46 25.94 -14.28
C ILE A 599 -5.13 27.39 -13.92
N ASN A 600 -4.08 27.97 -14.51
CA ASN A 600 -3.67 29.34 -14.22
C ASN A 600 -4.64 30.36 -14.81
N ASP A 601 -5.16 30.09 -16.02
CA ASP A 601 -6.16 30.94 -16.68
C ASP A 601 -7.47 30.93 -15.89
N LEU A 602 -7.89 29.75 -15.44
CA LEU A 602 -9.06 29.63 -14.57
C LEU A 602 -8.87 30.33 -13.23
N TYR A 603 -7.70 30.23 -12.60
CA TYR A 603 -7.44 30.98 -11.36
C TYR A 603 -7.43 32.49 -11.58
N ALA A 604 -6.93 32.97 -12.72
CA ALA A 604 -7.00 34.39 -13.07
C ALA A 604 -8.46 34.86 -13.23
N ALA A 605 -9.27 34.10 -13.96
CA ALA A 605 -10.68 34.41 -14.16
C ALA A 605 -11.48 34.34 -12.84
N LEU A 606 -11.27 33.31 -12.00
CA LEU A 606 -11.91 33.20 -10.69
C LEU A 606 -11.58 34.38 -9.76
N THR A 607 -10.35 34.91 -9.87
CA THR A 607 -9.92 36.06 -9.06
C THR A 607 -10.60 37.35 -9.51
N ALA A 608 -10.96 37.45 -10.80
CA ALA A 608 -11.60 38.60 -11.40
C ALA A 608 -13.14 38.55 -11.39
N ASP A 609 -13.75 37.44 -10.94
CA ASP A 609 -15.20 37.30 -10.89
C ASP A 609 -15.78 38.04 -9.69
N GLU A 610 -16.41 39.20 -9.96
CA GLU A 610 -16.98 40.07 -8.93
C GLU A 610 -18.11 39.38 -8.16
N ALA A 611 -19.04 38.71 -8.83
CA ALA A 611 -20.20 38.09 -8.19
C ALA A 611 -19.77 37.00 -7.19
N ARG A 612 -18.81 36.16 -7.57
CA ARG A 612 -18.21 35.14 -6.72
C ARG A 612 -17.45 35.74 -5.54
N ASN A 613 -16.68 36.81 -5.78
CA ASN A 613 -15.93 37.47 -4.73
C ASN A 613 -16.85 38.16 -3.71
N THR A 614 -17.96 38.75 -4.16
CA THR A 614 -18.99 39.31 -3.29
C THR A 614 -19.61 38.23 -2.40
N GLN A 615 -19.98 37.07 -2.98
CA GLN A 615 -20.49 35.94 -2.19
C GLN A 615 -19.50 35.53 -1.09
N ILE A 616 -18.21 35.44 -1.42
CA ILE A 616 -17.16 35.11 -0.44
C ILE A 616 -17.08 36.16 0.68
N LEU A 617 -17.14 37.45 0.33
CA LEU A 617 -17.09 38.55 1.30
C LEU A 617 -18.29 38.48 2.26
N ASP A 618 -19.49 38.28 1.73
CA ASP A 618 -20.72 38.20 2.52
C ASP A 618 -20.68 37.03 3.52
N ASP A 619 -20.20 35.87 3.09
CA ASP A 619 -20.03 34.71 3.99
C ASP A 619 -18.98 34.97 5.08
N VAL A 620 -17.88 35.64 4.76
CA VAL A 620 -16.83 35.98 5.73
C VAL A 620 -17.35 36.96 6.77
N ILE A 621 -18.10 37.99 6.34
CA ILE A 621 -18.74 38.95 7.23
C ILE A 621 -19.74 38.23 8.15
N THR A 622 -20.58 37.36 7.59
CA THR A 622 -21.54 36.56 8.36
C THR A 622 -20.83 35.72 9.43
N ALA A 623 -19.67 35.12 9.12
CA ALA A 623 -18.90 34.37 10.11
C ALA A 623 -18.29 35.26 11.21
N LEU A 624 -17.82 36.46 10.87
CA LEU A 624 -17.32 37.44 11.85
C LEU A 624 -18.43 37.91 12.78
N GLU A 625 -19.61 38.24 12.24
CA GLU A 625 -20.80 38.64 13.00
C GLU A 625 -21.28 37.51 13.95
N ALA A 626 -21.11 36.25 13.53
CA ALA A 626 -21.36 35.07 14.37
C ALA A 626 -20.26 34.83 15.45
N GLY A 627 -19.29 35.74 15.58
CA GLY A 627 -18.21 35.67 16.56
C GLY A 627 -17.17 34.59 16.29
N ARG A 628 -17.06 34.11 15.04
CA ARG A 628 -16.10 33.07 14.66
C ARG A 628 -14.68 33.64 14.55
N SER A 629 -13.70 32.75 14.51
CA SER A 629 -12.28 33.03 14.26
C SER A 629 -11.86 32.51 12.87
N PRO A 630 -12.26 33.18 11.79
CA PRO A 630 -12.05 32.69 10.44
C PRO A 630 -10.61 32.85 9.91
N ILE A 631 -10.26 31.93 9.00
CA ILE A 631 -9.14 32.07 8.08
C ILE A 631 -9.60 31.96 6.63
N LEU A 632 -9.21 32.93 5.80
CA LEU A 632 -9.45 32.95 4.36
C LEU A 632 -8.18 32.52 3.62
N LEU A 633 -8.27 31.44 2.85
CA LEU A 633 -7.16 30.90 2.06
C LEU A 633 -7.38 31.09 0.56
N THR A 634 -6.42 31.78 -0.06
CA THR A 634 -6.26 31.86 -1.51
C THR A 634 -4.86 31.37 -1.92
N GLU A 635 -4.63 31.17 -3.20
CA GLU A 635 -3.33 30.74 -3.76
C GLU A 635 -2.65 31.85 -4.58
N ARG A 636 -3.33 33.00 -4.79
CA ARG A 636 -2.78 34.13 -5.55
C ARG A 636 -2.65 35.41 -4.71
N ARG A 637 -1.62 36.19 -5.01
CA ARG A 637 -1.29 37.42 -4.26
C ARG A 637 -2.23 38.59 -4.57
N ASP A 638 -2.69 38.68 -5.82
CA ASP A 638 -3.67 39.67 -6.27
C ASP A 638 -5.02 39.45 -5.58
N HIS A 639 -5.51 38.20 -5.53
CA HIS A 639 -6.74 37.85 -4.82
C HIS A 639 -6.66 38.12 -3.31
N LEU A 640 -5.50 37.84 -2.72
CA LEU A 640 -5.24 38.12 -1.31
C LEU A 640 -5.27 39.63 -1.02
N ALA A 641 -4.67 40.44 -1.90
CA ALA A 641 -4.69 41.90 -1.77
C ALA A 641 -6.12 42.45 -1.88
N PHE A 642 -6.89 41.95 -2.85
CA PHE A 642 -8.30 42.31 -3.02
C PHE A 642 -9.12 42.06 -1.75
N PHE A 643 -9.07 40.86 -1.16
CA PHE A 643 -9.83 40.57 0.07
C PHE A 643 -9.31 41.36 1.28
N ALA A 644 -8.00 41.61 1.35
CA ALA A 644 -7.43 42.41 2.42
C ALA A 644 -7.94 43.85 2.39
N GLU A 645 -7.99 44.47 1.21
CA GLU A 645 -8.53 45.83 1.02
C GLU A 645 -10.03 45.88 1.30
N ALA A 646 -10.80 44.92 0.76
CA ALA A 646 -12.25 44.87 0.93
C ALA A 646 -12.71 44.63 2.38
N LEU A 647 -11.90 43.94 3.19
CA LEU A 647 -12.22 43.63 4.59
C LEU A 647 -11.48 44.54 5.59
N GLU A 648 -10.73 45.52 5.09
CA GLU A 648 -10.11 46.55 5.92
C GLU A 648 -11.19 47.46 6.52
N GLY A 649 -11.16 47.64 7.84
CA GLY A 649 -12.19 48.39 8.57
C GLY A 649 -13.50 47.64 8.80
N VAL A 650 -13.71 46.50 8.15
CA VAL A 650 -14.83 45.58 8.43
C VAL A 650 -14.45 44.64 9.57
N ALA A 651 -13.32 43.92 9.44
CA ALA A 651 -12.80 43.11 10.53
C ALA A 651 -12.01 43.98 11.52
N ARG A 652 -12.34 43.91 12.80
CA ARG A 652 -11.66 44.70 13.85
C ARG A 652 -10.16 44.44 13.89
N ASN A 653 -9.76 43.17 13.75
CA ASN A 653 -8.36 42.77 13.70
C ASN A 653 -8.07 41.94 12.44
N LEU A 654 -7.65 42.61 11.36
CA LEU A 654 -7.23 41.96 10.12
C LEU A 654 -5.72 41.62 10.15
N VAL A 655 -5.39 40.35 9.88
CA VAL A 655 -4.00 39.88 9.77
C VAL A 655 -3.77 39.18 8.43
N VAL A 656 -2.88 39.75 7.61
CA VAL A 656 -2.57 39.26 6.27
C VAL A 656 -1.21 38.54 6.25
N LEU A 657 -1.19 37.30 5.76
CA LEU A 657 -0.04 36.41 5.77
C LEU A 657 0.27 35.87 4.36
N HIS A 658 1.35 36.32 3.73
CA HIS A 658 1.75 35.82 2.42
C HIS A 658 3.26 35.54 2.33
N GLY A 659 3.64 34.51 1.56
CA GLY A 659 5.05 34.22 1.31
C GLY A 659 5.71 35.33 0.47
N GLY A 660 6.82 35.90 0.94
CA GLY A 660 7.65 36.86 0.19
C GLY A 660 8.07 38.15 0.91
N ARG A 661 7.62 38.41 2.15
CA ARG A 661 8.11 39.54 2.97
C ARG A 661 9.40 39.19 3.72
N GLN A 662 10.19 40.20 4.07
CA GLN A 662 11.38 40.04 4.93
C GLN A 662 10.97 39.42 6.27
N ASP A 663 11.82 38.56 6.86
CA ASP A 663 11.54 37.82 8.10
C ASP A 663 11.00 38.69 9.25
N ARG A 664 11.37 39.99 9.28
CA ARG A 664 10.95 40.98 10.28
C ARG A 664 9.45 41.31 10.21
N GLU A 665 8.88 41.49 9.02
CA GLU A 665 7.44 41.77 8.87
C GLU A 665 6.60 40.52 9.16
N ARG A 666 7.14 39.34 8.83
CA ARG A 666 6.51 38.06 9.18
C ARG A 666 6.37 37.88 10.69
N LEU A 667 7.47 38.11 11.42
CA LEU A 667 7.48 38.11 12.88
C LEU A 667 6.49 39.13 13.45
N ALA A 668 6.45 40.34 12.89
CA ALA A 668 5.51 41.37 13.35
C ALA A 668 4.03 40.97 13.14
N SER A 669 3.67 40.34 12.02
CA SER A 669 2.30 39.85 11.80
C SER A 669 1.93 38.69 12.76
N GLU A 670 2.86 37.80 13.05
CA GLU A 670 2.65 36.70 14.02
C GLU A 670 2.56 37.22 15.46
N GLU A 671 3.39 38.20 15.84
CA GLU A 671 3.33 38.88 17.14
C GLU A 671 2.02 39.64 17.30
N ARG A 672 1.60 40.39 16.26
CA ARG A 672 0.30 41.07 16.24
C ARG A 672 -0.83 40.06 16.42
N LEU A 673 -0.78 38.93 15.71
CA LEU A 673 -1.78 37.87 15.83
C LEU A 673 -1.88 37.32 17.25
N ARG A 674 -0.74 37.11 17.92
CA ARG A 674 -0.66 36.63 19.31
C ARG A 674 -1.09 37.69 20.34
N ALA A 675 -0.87 38.96 20.04
CA ALA A 675 -1.23 40.07 20.93
C ALA A 675 -2.74 40.35 20.96
N ILE A 676 -3.50 39.96 19.93
CA ILE A 676 -4.96 40.07 19.91
C ILE A 676 -5.55 39.20 21.03
N PRO A 677 -6.36 39.75 21.95
CA PRO A 677 -7.04 38.99 23.00
C PRO A 677 -7.87 37.82 22.47
N THR A 678 -8.11 36.82 23.31
CA THR A 678 -8.80 35.58 22.90
C THR A 678 -10.28 35.77 22.54
N ASP A 679 -10.88 36.83 23.05
CA ASP A 679 -12.30 37.20 22.93
C ASP A 679 -12.54 38.32 21.91
N GLU A 680 -11.48 38.86 21.29
CA GLU A 680 -11.63 39.86 20.24
C GLU A 680 -11.76 39.24 18.85
N GLU A 681 -12.66 39.82 18.06
CA GLU A 681 -12.87 39.50 16.65
C GLU A 681 -11.57 39.66 15.85
N ARG A 682 -11.31 38.71 14.95
CA ARG A 682 -10.16 38.74 14.06
C ARG A 682 -10.43 37.97 12.77
N LEU A 683 -9.74 38.36 11.69
CA LEU A 683 -9.69 37.63 10.44
C LEU A 683 -8.25 37.41 10.02
N VAL A 684 -7.91 36.17 9.64
CA VAL A 684 -6.63 35.87 9.00
C VAL A 684 -6.85 35.66 7.51
N ILE A 685 -6.11 36.39 6.66
CA ILE A 685 -6.09 36.15 5.22
C ILE A 685 -4.72 35.64 4.84
N ALA A 686 -4.62 34.49 4.17
CA ALA A 686 -3.33 33.90 3.87
C ALA A 686 -3.23 33.20 2.53
N THR A 687 -1.98 33.08 2.03
CA THR A 687 -1.69 32.15 0.94
C THR A 687 -1.50 30.72 1.45
N GLY A 688 -2.00 29.74 0.71
CA GLY A 688 -1.95 28.33 1.11
C GLY A 688 -0.55 27.80 1.45
N ARG A 689 0.50 28.22 0.72
CA ARG A 689 1.91 27.88 1.01
C ARG A 689 2.38 28.32 2.40
N TYR A 690 1.80 29.40 2.93
CA TYR A 690 2.13 29.93 4.26
C TYR A 690 1.53 29.03 5.36
N ILE A 691 0.27 28.62 5.19
CA ILE A 691 -0.52 27.93 6.21
C ILE A 691 -0.33 26.41 6.21
N GLY A 692 0.06 25.84 5.08
CA GLY A 692 0.28 24.40 4.94
C GLY A 692 1.23 23.81 6.00
N GLU A 693 2.25 24.56 6.41
CA GLU A 693 3.32 24.10 7.30
C GLU A 693 3.81 25.20 8.25
N GLY A 694 3.77 24.93 9.56
CA GLY A 694 4.39 25.78 10.59
C GLY A 694 3.53 26.91 11.17
N PHE A 695 2.26 27.06 10.76
CA PHE A 695 1.34 28.03 11.36
C PHE A 695 0.62 27.48 12.60
N ASP A 696 0.62 28.25 13.69
CA ASP A 696 -0.01 27.89 14.97
C ASP A 696 -0.93 28.96 15.52
N ASP A 697 -2.23 28.68 15.48
CA ASP A 697 -3.26 29.42 16.19
C ASP A 697 -4.41 28.46 16.56
N ALA A 698 -4.62 28.25 17.86
CA ALA A 698 -5.63 27.32 18.35
C ALA A 698 -7.05 27.87 18.26
N ARG A 699 -7.25 29.19 18.12
CA ARG A 699 -8.58 29.82 18.10
C ARG A 699 -9.35 29.54 16.81
N LEU A 700 -8.66 29.28 15.69
CA LEU A 700 -9.28 29.10 14.38
C LEU A 700 -10.36 28.00 14.37
N ASP A 701 -11.57 28.35 13.95
CA ASP A 701 -12.75 27.47 13.87
C ASP A 701 -13.38 27.44 12.48
N THR A 702 -13.24 28.50 11.67
CA THR A 702 -13.80 28.58 10.31
C THR A 702 -12.71 28.74 9.24
N LEU A 703 -12.81 27.99 8.13
CA LEU A 703 -11.93 28.10 6.96
C LEU A 703 -12.73 28.43 5.69
N PHE A 704 -12.35 29.51 5.02
CA PHE A 704 -12.82 29.85 3.68
C PHE A 704 -11.78 29.41 2.64
N LEU A 705 -12.14 28.44 1.79
CA LEU A 705 -11.29 27.97 0.69
C LEU A 705 -11.70 28.66 -0.61
N THR A 706 -11.11 29.83 -0.87
CA THR A 706 -11.57 30.72 -1.96
C THR A 706 -11.05 30.34 -3.34
N LEU A 707 -9.99 29.54 -3.43
CA LEU A 707 -9.52 28.94 -4.68
C LEU A 707 -9.49 27.41 -4.60
N PRO A 708 -9.87 26.71 -5.70
CA PRO A 708 -10.05 25.27 -5.65
C PRO A 708 -8.71 24.54 -5.60
N ILE A 709 -8.53 23.66 -4.62
CA ILE A 709 -7.39 22.70 -4.56
C ILE A 709 -7.82 21.30 -5.02
N SER A 710 -6.86 20.48 -5.43
CA SER A 710 -7.13 19.11 -5.91
C SER A 710 -6.38 18.00 -5.19
N TRP A 711 -5.38 18.36 -4.37
CA TRP A 711 -4.55 17.40 -3.66
C TRP A 711 -5.07 17.16 -2.25
N LYS A 712 -5.32 15.88 -1.92
CA LYS A 712 -5.84 15.46 -0.61
C LYS A 712 -4.92 15.89 0.54
N GLY A 713 -3.60 15.81 0.36
CA GLY A 713 -2.64 16.17 1.41
C GLY A 713 -2.74 17.64 1.83
N THR A 714 -2.86 18.55 0.85
CA THR A 714 -3.05 19.98 1.11
C THR A 714 -4.33 20.24 1.89
N LEU A 715 -5.42 19.56 1.52
CA LEU A 715 -6.69 19.68 2.24
C LEU A 715 -6.60 19.22 3.70
N VAL A 716 -5.93 18.09 3.94
CA VAL A 716 -5.69 17.56 5.30
C VAL A 716 -4.87 18.55 6.12
N GLN A 717 -3.85 19.18 5.53
CA GLN A 717 -3.04 20.20 6.20
C GLN A 717 -3.87 21.44 6.56
N TYR A 718 -4.68 21.96 5.64
CA TYR A 718 -5.50 23.17 5.88
C TYR A 718 -6.59 22.91 6.92
N ALA A 719 -7.42 21.88 6.71
CA ALA A 719 -8.48 21.51 7.64
C ALA A 719 -7.93 21.18 9.04
N GLY A 720 -6.76 20.55 9.11
CA GLY A 720 -6.10 20.20 10.36
C GLY A 720 -5.71 21.39 11.23
N ARG A 721 -5.59 22.61 10.68
CA ARG A 721 -5.30 23.83 11.46
C ARG A 721 -6.48 24.23 12.35
N LEU A 722 -7.71 23.92 11.93
CA LEU A 722 -8.93 24.19 12.68
C LEU A 722 -9.12 23.23 13.86
N HIS A 723 -8.54 22.03 13.76
CA HIS A 723 -8.80 20.90 14.66
C HIS A 723 -8.05 20.97 16.01
N ARG A 724 -7.51 22.14 16.37
CA ARG A 724 -6.89 22.36 17.68
C ARG A 724 -7.95 22.69 18.73
N LYS A 725 -7.79 22.15 19.94
CA LYS A 725 -8.68 22.42 21.07
C LYS A 725 -8.50 23.87 21.53
N HIS A 726 -9.61 24.56 21.77
CA HIS A 726 -9.65 25.91 22.34
C HIS A 726 -10.91 26.05 23.20
N ARG A 727 -10.85 26.88 24.25
CA ARG A 727 -12.00 27.13 25.11
C ARG A 727 -13.14 27.74 24.29
N GLY A 728 -14.35 27.18 24.41
CA GLY A 728 -15.54 27.67 23.68
C GLY A 728 -15.70 27.13 22.26
N LYS A 729 -14.73 26.40 21.70
CA LYS A 729 -14.85 25.81 20.35
C LYS A 729 -15.68 24.53 20.39
N THR A 730 -16.88 24.59 19.81
CA THR A 730 -17.84 23.47 19.73
C THR A 730 -18.09 22.99 18.30
N VAL A 731 -17.85 23.84 17.30
CA VAL A 731 -18.03 23.51 15.88
C VAL A 731 -16.84 24.04 15.09
N VAL A 732 -16.47 23.32 14.04
CA VAL A 732 -15.45 23.70 13.07
C VAL A 732 -16.06 23.66 11.67
N GLU A 733 -15.91 24.75 10.92
CA GLU A 733 -16.56 24.97 9.63
C GLU A 733 -15.55 25.10 8.49
N ILE A 734 -15.88 24.49 7.35
CA ILE A 734 -15.20 24.75 6.08
C ILE A 734 -16.22 25.25 5.07
N HIS A 735 -15.93 26.39 4.45
CA HIS A 735 -16.67 26.97 3.33
C HIS A 735 -15.89 26.69 2.04
N ASP A 736 -16.46 25.88 1.14
CA ASP A 736 -15.86 25.52 -0.16
C ASP A 736 -16.74 26.03 -1.31
N TYR A 737 -16.14 26.88 -2.16
CA TYR A 737 -16.80 27.50 -3.30
C TYR A 737 -16.67 26.60 -4.54
N VAL A 738 -17.80 26.15 -5.07
CA VAL A 738 -17.92 25.15 -6.11
C VAL A 738 -18.37 25.76 -7.43
N ASP A 739 -17.38 25.92 -8.31
CA ASP A 739 -17.54 26.44 -9.66
C ASP A 739 -17.99 25.32 -10.63
N ALA A 740 -19.25 24.89 -10.49
CA ALA A 740 -19.79 23.71 -11.18
C ALA A 740 -19.87 23.88 -12.72
N GLY A 741 -19.96 25.13 -13.20
CA GLY A 741 -19.97 25.47 -14.62
C GLY A 741 -18.70 25.09 -15.39
N VAL A 742 -17.61 24.76 -14.68
CA VAL A 742 -16.33 24.36 -15.30
C VAL A 742 -16.01 22.89 -14.99
N PRO A 743 -15.99 21.99 -15.99
CA PRO A 743 -15.80 20.54 -15.78
C PRO A 743 -14.50 20.15 -15.05
N MET A 744 -13.44 20.96 -15.19
CA MET A 744 -12.20 20.71 -14.42
C MET A 744 -12.38 21.03 -12.93
N LEU A 745 -13.00 22.16 -12.59
CA LEU A 745 -13.21 22.59 -11.21
C LEU A 745 -14.21 21.69 -10.49
N ALA A 746 -15.27 21.25 -11.18
CA ALA A 746 -16.21 20.24 -10.68
C ALA A 746 -15.49 18.92 -10.31
N ARG A 747 -14.59 18.42 -11.17
CA ARG A 747 -13.77 17.23 -10.86
C ARG A 747 -12.82 17.44 -9.69
N MET A 748 -12.28 18.66 -9.52
CA MET A 748 -11.45 19.01 -8.36
C MET A 748 -12.29 18.98 -7.07
N PHE A 749 -13.49 19.53 -7.09
CA PHE A 749 -14.42 19.48 -5.96
C PHE A 749 -14.78 18.04 -5.57
N GLN A 750 -15.09 17.15 -6.52
CA GLN A 750 -15.39 15.74 -6.20
C GLN A 750 -14.23 15.03 -5.48
N ARG A 751 -12.98 15.42 -5.77
CA ARG A 751 -11.81 14.90 -5.02
C ARG A 751 -11.75 15.49 -3.61
N ARG A 752 -12.01 16.79 -3.45
CA ARG A 752 -12.06 17.44 -2.12
C ARG A 752 -13.18 16.88 -1.25
N ARG A 753 -14.38 16.69 -1.80
CA ARG A 753 -15.54 16.09 -1.12
C ARG A 753 -15.23 14.73 -0.49
N LYS A 754 -14.52 13.85 -1.22
CA LYS A 754 -14.01 12.58 -0.66
C LYS A 754 -13.02 12.80 0.50
N GLY A 755 -12.19 13.84 0.42
CA GLY A 755 -11.25 14.24 1.47
C GLY A 755 -11.94 14.76 2.74
N TYR A 756 -12.94 15.65 2.61
CA TYR A 756 -13.73 16.15 3.74
C TYR A 756 -14.44 15.02 4.50
N ARG A 757 -15.09 14.11 3.78
CA ARG A 757 -15.72 12.91 4.37
C ARG A 757 -14.72 12.01 5.10
N ALA A 758 -13.51 11.90 4.59
CA ALA A 758 -12.45 11.15 5.27
C ALA A 758 -11.98 11.84 6.56
N LEU A 759 -12.10 13.17 6.64
CA LEU A 759 -11.77 13.98 7.81
C LEU A 759 -12.91 14.12 8.83
N GLY A 760 -14.09 13.58 8.53
CA GLY A 760 -15.25 13.59 9.44
C GLY A 760 -16.27 14.72 9.20
N TYR A 761 -16.05 15.58 8.20
CA TYR A 761 -16.97 16.68 7.89
C TYR A 761 -18.31 16.18 7.33
N ARG A 762 -19.41 16.75 7.86
CA ARG A 762 -20.77 16.53 7.39
C ARG A 762 -21.17 17.66 6.43
N GLU A 763 -21.76 17.29 5.30
CA GLU A 763 -22.22 18.25 4.30
C GLU A 763 -23.50 18.93 4.81
N SER A 764 -23.44 20.25 5.02
CA SER A 764 -24.61 21.10 5.14
C SER A 764 -24.79 21.83 3.81
N VAL A 765 -25.94 21.61 3.16
CA VAL A 765 -26.30 22.39 1.98
C VAL A 765 -26.84 23.72 2.48
N VAL A 766 -26.10 24.80 2.26
CA VAL A 766 -26.65 26.15 2.43
C VAL A 766 -27.62 26.33 1.26
N ASN A 767 -28.92 26.36 1.56
CA ASN A 767 -29.98 26.53 0.56
C ASN A 767 -29.91 27.96 0.01
N ASP A 768 -29.13 28.16 -1.06
CA ASP A 768 -29.42 29.21 -2.02
C ASP A 768 -30.29 28.63 -3.12
N SER A 769 -31.47 29.23 -3.27
CA SER A 769 -32.49 28.87 -4.24
C SER A 769 -32.05 29.20 -5.66
N ALA A 770 -31.25 28.34 -6.30
CA ALA A 770 -31.22 28.17 -7.76
C ALA A 770 -30.32 26.98 -8.14
N ASN A 771 -30.86 26.09 -8.98
CA ASN A 771 -30.20 25.02 -9.74
C ASN A 771 -29.96 23.67 -9.03
N PRO A 772 -30.77 22.62 -9.33
CA PRO A 772 -30.41 21.24 -9.04
C PRO A 772 -29.22 20.81 -9.90
N LEU A 773 -28.25 20.13 -9.28
CA LEU A 773 -27.17 19.44 -9.99
C LEU A 773 -27.74 18.48 -11.06
N PRO A 774 -27.14 18.38 -12.25
CA PRO A 774 -27.42 17.28 -13.15
C PRO A 774 -27.00 15.96 -12.48
N ALA A 775 -27.87 14.95 -12.60
CA ALA A 775 -27.65 13.61 -12.07
C ALA A 775 -26.33 12.99 -12.58
N ASP A 776 -25.68 12.27 -11.67
CA ASP A 776 -24.52 11.38 -11.86
C ASP A 776 -24.46 10.73 -13.27
N PRO A 777 -23.58 11.18 -14.19
CA PRO A 777 -23.23 10.39 -15.34
C PRO A 777 -22.19 9.37 -14.86
N ARG A 778 -22.69 8.20 -14.42
CA ARG A 778 -21.86 7.02 -14.21
C ARG A 778 -21.23 6.55 -15.54
N PRO A 779 -20.15 5.76 -15.46
CA PRO A 779 -18.91 5.98 -16.21
C PRO A 779 -18.89 5.24 -17.54
N GLU A 780 -18.35 5.89 -18.57
CA GLU A 780 -17.71 5.22 -19.71
C GLU A 780 -16.20 5.09 -19.49
#